data_AF-A0A3E1E9W5-F1
#
_entry.id   AF-A0A3E1E9W5-F1
#
_cell.length_a   1.000
_cell.length_b   1.000
_cell.length_c   1.000
_cell.angle_alpha   90.00
_cell.angle_beta   90.00
_cell.angle_gamma   90.00
#
_symmetry.space_group_name_H-M   'P 1'
#
loop_
_entity.id
_entity.type
_entity.pdbx_description
1 polymer ?
#
loop_
_entity_poly.entity_id
_entity_poly.type
_entity_poly.pdbx_seq_one_letter_code
_entity_poly.pdbx_strand_id
1 'polypeptide(L)'
;MQALLYANLTTRKLSESPGGADFDWPELIEGDTLRLALRFTETLGEEDIEIDPDVRLVRASLGRIDARPTGGRWAIQIGTDSPEEGVNTTALIEHNASNAAVQTAVQSLLTSVDFSLPIPAPDTVTVEAKDGSWLLRFQRNGEPYPHQLDLRAGRNALDPISFVRFRAYQIDGEWIHELRLVQAPVAFTDSSARIAPDAPSISVVREGGIEGEIEWNEVQALTVPPQFRGAYQIERPDTFAKSGLLSVGDGIEEIATAIQPLADEDGQFNVTNPLTNVAHIEFAGAMGGIDQDPLVVEVVTAPPGDVTFDLNVATAEIANLLRSAPLIENLPLEIEVTYAGEDEFEPLRVWTYRTEITLRRELIHDELATVRNIDWLRPPLPADYVPFTPDQIITGNQHHVTTFGNGISTAFVIDHHLATEAIHITIRENTDFGAVLRPGSDYEARIEGPDSVRIAMRGRFASRIRPPRPNSLAAVITSAGPKSAFQAHTHTIAQIVGLQTILDAFGADIAQLKALAPAGALASQTKDTGFATSWTLPKLFEVYPTRKPITATKDFAALLEAGDTALPRASGLLAAVHDAVAERLPTPLPAPDRTYIDRVFENRGTTSVVLPGGLGRRSVDLAPGQFAACDGRVWYRVEHIGAGPESSFYPSDFTRELFRLFVNDKQLRLKTELSLQFAIELAVLKSNTNCQWVLVIELGTAPQDTAPGATGINLQNVVWSPVPVLQQRIIVTPAPCTHVFGIRVKRFLSGGAEVITLDQILYGSAEGGIAPTSANFAVRGRLVRFDTENNQSDPRGFIALRGLDLPEGENQELPDIGKAIIRN
;
A
#
# COMPACT_ATOMS: atom_id res chain seq x y z
N MET A 1 5.07 15.77 2.18
CA MET A 1 4.28 17.04 2.25
C MET A 1 5.17 18.19 2.71
N GLN A 2 5.01 19.40 2.14
CA GLN A 2 5.70 20.62 2.62
C GLN A 2 4.72 21.80 2.72
N ALA A 3 4.71 22.52 3.85
CA ALA A 3 3.83 23.67 4.05
C ALA A 3 4.48 24.74 4.96
N LEU A 4 4.15 26.01 4.70
CA LEU A 4 4.38 27.14 5.62
C LEU A 4 3.08 27.42 6.36
N LEU A 5 3.11 27.41 7.69
CA LEU A 5 1.94 27.60 8.54
C LEU A 5 2.15 28.74 9.55
N TYR A 6 1.09 29.51 9.75
CA TYR A 6 1.02 30.56 10.75
C TYR A 6 0.59 29.95 12.10
N ALA A 7 1.53 29.87 13.03
CA ALA A 7 1.34 29.43 14.41
C ALA A 7 0.94 30.60 15.29
N ASN A 8 -0.36 30.69 15.58
CA ASN A 8 -0.88 31.71 16.48
C ASN A 8 -0.67 31.28 17.94
N LEU A 9 0.20 32.01 18.65
CA LEU A 9 0.60 31.70 20.02
C LEU A 9 -0.54 31.95 21.03
N THR A 10 -1.47 32.86 20.70
CA THR A 10 -2.62 33.23 21.53
C THR A 10 -3.76 32.24 21.38
N THR A 11 -4.20 31.96 20.14
CA THR A 11 -5.37 31.10 19.85
C THR A 11 -5.03 29.62 19.80
N ARG A 12 -3.72 29.28 19.74
CA ARG A 12 -3.20 27.91 19.62
C ARG A 12 -3.63 27.19 18.36
N LYS A 13 -3.62 27.91 17.25
CA LYS A 13 -4.04 27.43 15.93
C LYS A 13 -2.88 27.45 14.94
N LEU A 14 -2.96 26.57 13.96
CA LEU A 14 -2.16 26.60 12.74
C LEU A 14 -3.08 26.96 11.58
N SER A 15 -2.63 27.81 10.68
CA SER A 15 -3.40 28.31 9.54
C SER A 15 -2.49 28.59 8.33
N GLU A 16 -3.03 28.64 7.12
CA GLU A 16 -2.26 28.97 5.90
C GLU A 16 -2.03 30.48 5.73
N SER A 17 -2.74 31.31 6.48
CA SER A 17 -2.65 32.77 6.45
C SER A 17 -2.87 33.37 7.84
N PRO A 18 -2.33 34.57 8.14
CA PRO A 18 -2.57 35.24 9.43
C PRO A 18 -4.07 35.42 9.68
N GLY A 19 -4.58 35.04 10.85
CA GLY A 19 -6.01 35.12 11.17
C GLY A 19 -6.91 34.17 10.37
N GLY A 20 -6.33 33.23 9.63
CA GLY A 20 -7.07 32.28 8.79
C GLY A 20 -7.80 31.19 9.59
N ALA A 21 -8.54 30.36 8.86
CA ALA A 21 -9.13 29.15 9.42
C ALA A 21 -8.05 28.14 9.85
N ASP A 22 -8.45 27.20 10.72
CA ASP A 22 -7.56 26.09 11.12
C ASP A 22 -7.12 25.31 9.88
N PHE A 23 -5.84 24.97 9.85
CA PHE A 23 -5.23 24.22 8.76
C PHE A 23 -5.90 22.86 8.59
N ASP A 24 -6.39 22.59 7.37
CA ASP A 24 -6.99 21.32 7.01
C ASP A 24 -5.88 20.34 6.61
N TRP A 25 -5.74 19.27 7.37
CA TRP A 25 -4.65 18.32 7.19
C TRP A 25 -4.98 17.36 6.06
N PRO A 26 -4.15 17.30 4.99
CA PRO A 26 -4.32 16.29 3.97
C PRO A 26 -3.99 14.90 4.53
N GLU A 27 -4.49 13.88 3.85
CA GLU A 27 -4.09 12.51 4.13
C GLU A 27 -2.57 12.35 3.90
N LEU A 28 -1.86 11.87 4.92
CA LEU A 28 -0.43 11.59 4.83
C LEU A 28 -0.20 10.18 4.28
N ILE A 29 0.90 9.99 3.55
CA ILE A 29 1.28 8.71 2.98
C ILE A 29 2.50 8.18 3.72
N GLU A 30 2.48 6.90 4.11
CA GLU A 30 3.66 6.20 4.64
C GLU A 30 4.83 6.30 3.67
N GLY A 31 6.04 6.54 4.19
CA GLY A 31 7.24 6.73 3.37
C GLY A 31 7.58 8.21 3.11
N ASP A 32 6.63 9.12 3.31
CA ASP A 32 6.88 10.55 3.16
C ASP A 32 7.69 11.17 4.32
N THR A 33 8.11 12.42 4.10
CA THR A 33 8.51 13.34 5.15
C THR A 33 7.57 14.54 5.16
N LEU A 34 7.09 14.91 6.35
CA LEU A 34 6.31 16.12 6.59
C LEU A 34 7.27 17.24 6.97
N ARG A 35 7.44 18.23 6.08
CA ARG A 35 8.29 19.41 6.30
C ARG A 35 7.42 20.64 6.56
N LEU A 36 7.41 21.13 7.80
CA LEU A 36 6.62 22.31 8.17
C LEU A 36 7.52 23.46 8.54
N ALA A 37 7.29 24.62 7.93
CA ALA A 37 7.83 25.89 8.37
C ALA A 37 6.78 26.60 9.23
N LEU A 38 7.15 27.01 10.44
CA LEU A 38 6.31 27.73 11.37
C LEU A 38 6.68 29.21 11.38
N ARG A 39 5.65 30.03 11.18
CA ARG A 39 5.70 31.48 11.26
C ARG A 39 4.78 31.93 12.39
N PHE A 40 5.28 32.74 13.32
CA PHE A 40 4.56 32.99 14.56
C PHE A 40 3.69 34.24 14.47
N THR A 41 2.50 34.16 15.06
CA THR A 41 1.56 35.28 15.18
C THR A 41 1.01 35.37 16.60
N GLU A 42 0.57 36.55 17.00
CA GLU A 42 -0.20 36.76 18.23
C GLU A 42 -1.45 37.59 17.92
N THR A 43 -2.55 37.26 18.58
CA THR A 43 -3.80 38.03 18.46
C THR A 43 -3.77 39.19 19.46
N LEU A 44 -3.74 40.42 18.95
CA LEU A 44 -3.83 41.64 19.74
C LEU A 44 -5.13 42.39 19.39
N GLY A 45 -6.14 42.28 20.25
CA GLY A 45 -7.46 42.84 19.96
C GLY A 45 -8.21 42.03 18.90
N GLU A 46 -8.49 42.65 17.74
CA GLU A 46 -9.15 41.99 16.58
C GLU A 46 -8.16 41.69 15.44
N GLU A 47 -6.87 41.98 15.60
CA GLU A 47 -5.84 41.78 14.58
C GLU A 47 -4.84 40.70 14.99
N ASP A 48 -4.45 39.86 14.03
CA ASP A 48 -3.37 38.90 14.16
C ASP A 48 -2.08 39.52 13.61
N ILE A 49 -1.09 39.67 14.49
CA ILE A 49 0.19 40.33 14.18
C ILE A 49 1.28 39.27 14.14
N GLU A 50 2.14 39.34 13.12
CA GLU A 50 3.31 38.47 13.02
C GLU A 50 4.39 38.87 14.02
N ILE A 51 5.00 37.89 14.66
CA ILE A 51 6.08 38.07 15.64
C ILE A 51 7.23 37.10 15.36
N ASP A 52 8.41 37.41 15.89
CA ASP A 52 9.59 36.56 15.78
C ASP A 52 10.12 36.14 17.16
N PRO A 53 9.52 35.12 17.81
CA PRO A 53 9.90 34.71 19.16
C PRO A 53 11.24 33.97 19.17
N ASP A 54 12.00 34.09 20.26
CA ASP A 54 13.24 33.31 20.44
C ASP A 54 12.90 31.83 20.77
N VAL A 55 12.75 31.03 19.72
CA VAL A 55 12.42 29.60 19.81
C VAL A 55 13.64 28.80 20.26
N ARG A 56 13.47 28.08 21.37
CA ARG A 56 14.51 27.22 21.96
C ARG A 56 14.37 25.76 21.55
N LEU A 57 13.15 25.29 21.37
CA LEU A 57 12.88 23.90 21.05
C LEU A 57 11.56 23.78 20.28
N VAL A 58 11.57 22.95 19.25
CA VAL A 58 10.36 22.45 18.61
C VAL A 58 10.35 20.94 18.74
N ARG A 59 9.22 20.38 19.16
CA ARG A 59 8.96 18.95 19.16
C ARG A 59 7.71 18.69 18.36
N ALA A 60 7.78 17.73 17.45
CA ALA A 60 6.59 17.20 16.81
C ALA A 60 6.53 15.70 17.03
N SER A 61 5.36 15.20 17.38
CA SER A 61 5.13 13.79 17.64
C SER A 61 3.82 13.33 17.04
N LEU A 62 3.84 12.15 16.44
CA LEU A 62 2.68 11.49 15.87
C LEU A 62 2.44 10.20 16.64
N GLY A 63 1.22 10.02 17.15
CA GLY A 63 0.84 8.85 17.94
C GLY A 63 0.06 9.21 19.20
N ARG A 64 -0.51 8.20 19.84
CA ARG A 64 -1.32 8.39 21.05
C ARG A 64 -0.41 8.65 22.25
N ILE A 65 -0.20 9.93 22.56
CA ILE A 65 0.59 10.37 23.70
C ILE A 65 -0.02 9.79 24.99
N ASP A 66 0.80 9.13 25.79
CA ASP A 66 0.42 8.51 27.07
C ASP A 66 -0.62 7.36 26.96
N ALA A 67 -0.79 6.74 25.79
CA ALA A 67 -1.55 5.52 25.66
C ALA A 67 -0.84 4.31 26.29
N ARG A 68 -1.61 3.30 26.70
CA ARG A 68 -1.08 2.03 27.25
C ARG A 68 -0.90 0.99 26.15
N PRO A 69 0.10 0.09 26.25
CA PRO A 69 0.20 -1.07 25.37
C PRO A 69 -1.07 -1.93 25.47
N THR A 70 -1.42 -2.60 24.38
CA THR A 70 -2.59 -3.51 24.32
C THR A 70 -2.20 -4.99 24.35
N GLY A 71 -0.90 -5.29 24.32
CA GLY A 71 -0.36 -6.64 24.30
C GLY A 71 1.11 -6.71 24.72
N GLY A 72 1.62 -7.94 24.80
CA GLY A 72 3.04 -8.21 25.01
C GLY A 72 3.48 -8.32 26.47
N ARG A 73 4.79 -8.49 26.65
CA ARG A 73 5.44 -8.74 27.95
C ARG A 73 6.69 -7.89 28.13
N TRP A 74 7.05 -7.63 29.38
CA TRP A 74 8.18 -6.78 29.75
C TRP A 74 8.82 -7.24 31.06
N ALA A 75 10.00 -6.72 31.43
CA ALA A 75 10.67 -7.07 32.68
C ALA A 75 11.34 -5.84 33.31
N ILE A 76 11.42 -5.83 34.64
CA ILE A 76 12.08 -4.79 35.43
C ILE A 76 13.52 -5.24 35.68
N GLN A 77 14.47 -4.37 35.37
CA GLN A 77 15.86 -4.51 35.76
C GLN A 77 16.17 -3.55 36.90
N ILE A 78 16.94 -4.02 37.89
CA ILE A 78 17.48 -3.21 38.98
C ILE A 78 19.00 -3.13 38.82
N GLY A 79 19.53 -1.91 38.73
CA GLY A 79 20.96 -1.64 38.55
C GLY A 79 21.36 -1.38 37.10
N THR A 80 22.67 -1.30 36.86
CA THR A 80 23.25 -0.84 35.59
C THR A 80 23.95 -1.92 34.77
N ASP A 81 24.12 -3.12 35.33
CA ASP A 81 24.79 -4.24 34.67
C ASP A 81 23.99 -4.77 33.47
N SER A 82 24.52 -5.73 32.72
CA SER A 82 23.75 -6.36 31.62
C SER A 82 22.52 -7.11 32.17
N PRO A 83 21.36 -7.08 31.49
CA PRO A 83 20.16 -7.71 31.99
C PRO A 83 20.28 -9.25 31.98
N GLU A 84 20.11 -9.86 33.14
CA GLU A 84 20.11 -11.31 33.37
C GLU A 84 18.92 -11.70 34.28
N GLU A 85 18.04 -12.56 33.77
CA GLU A 85 16.82 -12.99 34.46
C GLU A 85 17.16 -13.76 35.74
N GLY A 86 16.53 -13.36 36.86
CA GLY A 86 16.78 -13.95 38.17
C GLY A 86 18.02 -13.43 38.89
N VAL A 87 18.91 -12.70 38.20
CA VAL A 87 20.12 -12.10 38.79
C VAL A 87 19.93 -10.60 39.02
N ASN A 88 19.53 -9.83 38.01
CA ASN A 88 19.24 -8.39 38.17
C ASN A 88 17.96 -7.96 37.43
N THR A 89 17.30 -8.90 36.76
CA THR A 89 16.10 -8.68 35.95
C THR A 89 15.00 -9.64 36.38
N THR A 90 13.76 -9.16 36.50
CA THR A 90 12.60 -10.00 36.84
C THR A 90 12.27 -10.97 35.71
N ALA A 91 11.50 -12.01 36.03
CA ALA A 91 10.79 -12.77 34.99
C ALA A 91 9.85 -11.84 34.18
N LEU A 92 9.42 -12.29 33.01
CA LEU A 92 8.52 -11.54 32.13
C LEU A 92 7.14 -11.31 32.79
N ILE A 93 6.72 -10.05 32.80
CA ILE A 93 5.47 -9.50 33.31
C ILE A 93 4.55 -9.19 32.12
N GLU A 94 3.27 -9.54 32.22
CA GLU A 94 2.28 -9.19 31.19
C GLU A 94 2.00 -7.68 31.14
N HIS A 95 1.66 -7.14 29.96
CA HIS A 95 1.32 -5.72 29.79
C HIS A 95 0.16 -5.25 30.69
N ASN A 96 -0.80 -6.12 30.99
CA ASN A 96 -1.97 -5.88 31.83
C ASN A 96 -1.85 -6.50 33.24
N ALA A 97 -0.61 -6.68 33.73
CA ALA A 97 -0.36 -7.29 35.03
C ALA A 97 -1.06 -6.56 36.17
N SER A 98 -1.55 -7.32 37.15
CA SER A 98 -2.08 -6.76 38.39
C SER A 98 -0.94 -6.27 39.30
N ASN A 99 -1.27 -5.39 40.25
CA ASN A 99 -0.33 -4.89 41.26
C ASN A 99 0.36 -6.05 41.99
N ALA A 100 -0.42 -7.09 42.32
CA ALA A 100 0.09 -8.30 42.96
C ALA A 100 1.09 -9.04 42.07
N ALA A 101 0.83 -9.15 40.76
CA ALA A 101 1.75 -9.81 39.83
C ALA A 101 3.08 -9.05 39.68
N VAL A 102 3.04 -7.71 39.59
CA VAL A 102 4.25 -6.88 39.57
C VAL A 102 5.02 -7.01 40.89
N GLN A 103 4.31 -6.97 42.03
CA GLN A 103 4.89 -7.16 43.35
C GLN A 103 5.56 -8.53 43.48
N THR A 104 4.88 -9.60 43.05
CA THR A 104 5.44 -10.96 43.07
C THR A 104 6.70 -11.05 42.21
N ALA A 105 6.70 -10.50 41.00
CA ALA A 105 7.86 -10.55 40.10
C ALA A 105 9.09 -9.85 40.70
N VAL A 106 8.91 -8.65 41.25
CA VAL A 106 10.01 -7.91 41.89
C VAL A 106 10.42 -8.59 43.20
N GLN A 107 9.47 -9.05 44.02
CA GLN A 107 9.76 -9.75 45.27
C GLN A 107 10.57 -11.04 45.03
N SER A 108 10.23 -11.80 43.98
CA SER A 108 11.00 -12.99 43.58
C SER A 108 12.45 -12.66 43.22
N LEU A 109 12.69 -11.53 42.53
CA LEU A 109 14.05 -11.06 42.23
C LEU A 109 14.79 -10.68 43.51
N LEU A 110 14.17 -9.90 44.41
CA LEU A 110 14.81 -9.47 45.67
C LEU A 110 15.21 -10.65 46.57
N THR A 111 14.46 -11.76 46.51
CA THR A 111 14.75 -12.99 47.28
C THR A 111 15.64 -13.99 46.56
N SER A 112 16.05 -13.69 45.32
CA SER A 112 16.95 -14.56 44.55
C SER A 112 18.32 -14.63 45.23
N VAL A 113 18.93 -15.82 45.25
CA VAL A 113 20.27 -16.03 45.82
C VAL A 113 21.36 -15.33 45.01
N ASP A 114 21.09 -15.05 43.73
CA ASP A 114 22.03 -14.44 42.81
C ASP A 114 21.82 -12.91 42.69
N PHE A 115 20.74 -12.37 43.27
CA PHE A 115 20.52 -10.91 43.30
C PHE A 115 21.41 -10.24 44.33
N SER A 116 22.21 -9.28 43.87
CA SER A 116 23.05 -8.46 44.74
C SER A 116 23.16 -7.04 44.22
N LEU A 117 23.38 -6.11 45.14
CA LEU A 117 23.70 -4.72 44.84
C LEU A 117 25.04 -4.38 45.52
N PRO A 118 25.79 -3.39 45.01
CA PRO A 118 27.03 -2.90 45.65
C PRO A 118 26.78 -2.33 47.06
N ILE A 119 25.54 -1.99 47.34
CA ILE A 119 25.01 -1.59 48.64
C ILE A 119 24.08 -2.69 49.16
N PRO A 120 23.82 -2.75 50.47
CA PRO A 120 22.91 -3.76 50.98
C PRO A 120 21.53 -3.68 50.33
N ALA A 121 21.07 -4.78 49.75
CA ALA A 121 19.84 -4.86 48.97
C ALA A 121 18.57 -4.73 49.85
N PRO A 122 17.46 -4.20 49.31
CA PRO A 122 16.15 -4.30 49.95
C PRO A 122 15.69 -5.77 50.00
N ASP A 123 14.88 -6.12 51.00
CA ASP A 123 14.35 -7.48 51.17
C ASP A 123 12.86 -7.60 50.80
N THR A 124 12.15 -6.47 50.74
CA THR A 124 10.71 -6.43 50.53
C THR A 124 10.31 -5.26 49.63
N VAL A 125 9.21 -5.42 48.91
CA VAL A 125 8.63 -4.39 48.05
C VAL A 125 7.11 -4.36 48.18
N THR A 126 6.54 -3.15 48.21
CA THR A 126 5.10 -2.93 48.10
C THR A 126 4.79 -2.21 46.80
N VAL A 127 3.73 -2.66 46.11
CA VAL A 127 3.32 -2.09 44.81
C VAL A 127 1.89 -1.59 44.88
N GLU A 128 1.72 -0.30 44.58
CA GLU A 128 0.42 0.37 44.51
C GLU A 128 0.16 0.84 43.08
N ALA A 129 -1.00 0.52 42.50
CA ALA A 129 -1.38 1.13 41.22
C ALA A 129 -2.08 2.47 41.46
N LYS A 130 -1.64 3.49 40.73
CA LYS A 130 -2.20 4.84 40.78
C LYS A 130 -2.18 5.46 39.38
N ASP A 131 -3.34 5.90 38.89
CA ASP A 131 -3.49 6.63 37.63
C ASP A 131 -2.78 5.97 36.43
N GLY A 132 -2.88 4.64 36.35
CA GLY A 132 -2.27 3.82 35.29
C GLY A 132 -0.75 3.67 35.37
N SER A 133 -0.16 3.95 36.53
CA SER A 133 1.25 3.70 36.87
C SER A 133 1.33 2.79 38.10
N TRP A 134 2.47 2.16 38.32
CA TRP A 134 2.77 1.42 39.55
C TRP A 134 3.79 2.18 40.37
N LEU A 135 3.51 2.36 41.65
CA LEU A 135 4.41 2.96 42.63
C LEU A 135 5.03 1.84 43.44
N LEU A 136 6.33 1.66 43.28
CA LEU A 136 7.12 0.67 44.00
C LEU A 136 7.78 1.37 45.20
N ARG A 137 7.61 0.79 46.38
CA ARG A 137 8.28 1.21 47.61
C ARG A 137 9.05 0.04 48.19
N PHE A 138 10.36 0.20 48.28
CA PHE A 138 11.26 -0.84 48.76
C PHE A 138 11.50 -0.68 50.26
N GLN A 139 11.63 -1.81 50.94
CA GLN A 139 11.90 -1.88 52.37
C GLN A 139 13.07 -2.82 52.65
N ARG A 140 13.68 -2.61 53.82
CA ARG A 140 14.72 -3.48 54.35
C ARG A 140 14.53 -3.63 55.84
N ASN A 141 14.40 -4.87 56.32
CA ASN A 141 14.10 -5.21 57.71
C ASN A 141 12.84 -4.49 58.25
N GLY A 142 11.85 -4.26 57.40
CA GLY A 142 10.60 -3.58 57.76
C GLY A 142 10.64 -2.04 57.77
N GLU A 143 11.79 -1.42 57.45
CA GLU A 143 11.95 0.04 57.35
C GLU A 143 12.08 0.48 55.87
N PRO A 144 11.67 1.72 55.51
CA PRO A 144 11.83 2.25 54.15
C PRO A 144 13.28 2.21 53.66
N TYR A 145 13.48 1.81 52.41
CA TYR A 145 14.81 1.70 51.83
C TYR A 145 15.45 3.10 51.60
N PRO A 146 16.65 3.38 52.15
CA PRO A 146 17.17 4.74 52.21
C PRO A 146 17.81 5.24 50.90
N HIS A 147 18.00 4.38 49.90
CA HIS A 147 18.70 4.71 48.66
C HIS A 147 17.77 4.65 47.44
N GLN A 148 18.00 5.56 46.48
CA GLN A 148 17.37 5.44 45.17
C GLN A 148 17.92 4.22 44.45
N LEU A 149 17.03 3.34 43.99
CA LEU A 149 17.36 2.27 43.05
C LEU A 149 17.26 2.75 41.60
N ASP A 150 18.21 2.34 40.77
CA ASP A 150 18.16 2.52 39.33
C ASP A 150 17.29 1.42 38.71
N LEU A 151 16.09 1.78 38.27
CA LEU A 151 15.19 0.87 37.58
C LEU A 151 15.24 1.12 36.07
N ARG A 152 15.31 0.02 35.31
CA ARG A 152 15.38 0.02 33.85
C ARG A 152 14.50 -1.07 33.25
N ALA A 153 14.23 -0.97 31.96
CA ALA A 153 13.58 -2.06 31.22
C ALA A 153 14.63 -3.14 30.94
N GLY A 154 14.49 -4.32 31.53
CA GLY A 154 15.41 -5.44 31.27
C GLY A 154 15.13 -6.12 29.95
N ARG A 155 13.86 -6.42 29.69
CA ARG A 155 13.35 -6.92 28.41
C ARG A 155 12.03 -6.25 28.10
N ASN A 156 11.78 -5.90 26.84
CA ASN A 156 10.55 -5.24 26.43
C ASN A 156 10.08 -5.80 25.09
N ALA A 157 8.89 -6.41 25.11
CA ALA A 157 8.20 -6.95 23.95
C ALA A 157 6.72 -6.55 24.00
N LEU A 158 6.45 -5.31 24.40
CA LEU A 158 5.12 -4.70 24.43
C LEU A 158 4.64 -4.35 23.02
N ASP A 159 3.32 -4.45 22.80
CA ASP A 159 2.67 -4.16 21.53
C ASP A 159 1.41 -3.29 21.73
N PRO A 160 1.21 -2.18 20.98
CA PRO A 160 2.17 -1.52 20.09
C PRO A 160 3.49 -1.19 20.79
N ILE A 161 4.54 -0.90 20.00
CA ILE A 161 5.87 -0.53 20.51
C ILE A 161 5.70 0.53 21.61
N SER A 162 6.18 0.20 22.80
CA SER A 162 5.97 0.99 24.01
C SER A 162 7.26 1.03 24.82
N PHE A 163 7.43 2.07 25.64
CA PHE A 163 8.54 2.18 26.57
C PHE A 163 8.06 1.96 28.01
N VAL A 164 8.97 1.50 28.86
CA VAL A 164 8.78 1.49 30.31
C VAL A 164 9.42 2.77 30.85
N ARG A 165 8.58 3.71 31.26
CA ARG A 165 9.03 4.97 31.86
C ARG A 165 9.23 4.77 33.35
N PHE A 166 10.43 5.10 33.82
CA PHE A 166 10.79 5.09 35.23
C PHE A 166 11.00 6.51 35.72
N ARG A 167 10.47 6.81 36.91
CA ARG A 167 10.73 8.05 37.63
C ARG A 167 10.92 7.72 39.11
N ALA A 168 11.91 8.33 39.75
CA ALA A 168 12.09 8.21 41.19
C ALA A 168 12.03 9.61 41.82
N TYR A 169 11.37 9.71 42.97
CA TYR A 169 11.28 10.92 43.76
C TYR A 169 11.09 10.57 45.24
N GLN A 170 11.31 11.54 46.13
CA GLN A 170 11.10 11.37 47.56
C GLN A 170 9.80 12.04 48.04
N ILE A 171 9.06 11.35 48.90
CA ILE A 171 7.96 11.90 49.69
C ILE A 171 8.24 11.54 51.14
N ASP A 172 8.24 12.53 52.04
CA ASP A 172 8.47 12.33 53.48
C ASP A 172 9.75 11.53 53.83
N GLY A 173 10.78 11.63 52.99
CA GLY A 173 12.05 10.92 53.15
C GLY A 173 12.07 9.47 52.62
N GLU A 174 10.96 8.97 52.12
CA GLU A 174 10.85 7.66 51.46
C GLU A 174 11.01 7.79 49.94
N TRP A 175 11.81 6.90 49.33
CA TRP A 175 11.94 6.81 47.88
C TRP A 175 10.74 6.09 47.26
N ILE A 176 10.08 6.74 46.31
CA ILE A 176 9.01 6.18 45.50
C ILE A 176 9.53 6.02 44.06
N HIS A 177 9.39 4.82 43.52
CA HIS A 177 9.71 4.50 42.15
C HIS A 177 8.42 4.32 41.34
N GLU A 178 8.10 5.33 40.54
CA GLU A 178 6.97 5.31 39.62
C GLU A 178 7.35 4.63 38.30
N LEU A 179 6.55 3.64 37.91
CA LEU A 179 6.70 2.88 36.69
C LEU A 179 5.44 3.03 35.85
N ARG A 180 5.61 3.42 34.58
CA ARG A 180 4.49 3.62 33.65
C ARG A 180 4.82 3.03 32.28
N LEU A 181 3.92 2.22 31.73
CA LEU A 181 4.02 1.77 30.34
C LEU A 181 3.39 2.85 29.45
N VAL A 182 4.11 3.28 28.42
CA VAL A 182 3.65 4.33 27.51
C VAL A 182 3.95 3.90 26.08
N GLN A 183 2.94 3.98 25.21
CA GLN A 183 3.15 3.76 23.77
C GLN A 183 4.18 4.73 23.23
N ALA A 184 5.06 4.23 22.38
CA ALA A 184 6.00 5.05 21.65
C ALA A 184 5.24 5.94 20.64
N PRO A 185 5.65 7.19 20.43
CA PRO A 185 5.21 7.91 19.26
C PRO A 185 5.67 7.14 18.03
N VAL A 186 4.81 7.06 17.03
CA VAL A 186 5.11 6.34 15.78
C VAL A 186 5.96 7.17 14.83
N ALA A 187 5.97 8.50 15.00
CA ALA A 187 7.00 9.38 14.46
C ALA A 187 7.30 10.50 15.46
N PHE A 188 8.55 10.95 15.52
CA PHE A 188 8.99 12.00 16.43
C PHE A 188 10.15 12.79 15.83
N THR A 189 10.17 14.10 16.10
CA THR A 189 11.33 14.96 15.87
C THR A 189 11.41 16.00 16.96
N ASP A 190 12.62 16.31 17.41
CA ASP A 190 12.97 17.46 18.24
C ASP A 190 13.99 18.39 17.55
N SER A 191 14.24 18.14 16.27
CA SER A 191 15.16 18.92 15.44
C SER A 191 14.39 19.98 14.67
N SER A 192 14.87 21.22 14.74
CA SER A 192 14.36 22.33 13.95
C SER A 192 15.48 23.31 13.61
N ALA A 193 15.29 24.06 12.53
CA ALA A 193 16.22 25.10 12.10
C ALA A 193 15.44 26.31 11.56
N ARG A 194 15.99 27.51 11.73
CA ARG A 194 15.46 28.70 11.06
C ARG A 194 15.97 28.74 9.63
N ILE A 195 15.05 28.75 8.67
CA ILE A 195 15.36 28.76 7.24
C ILE A 195 14.82 30.06 6.64
N ALA A 196 15.72 30.88 6.07
CA ALA A 196 15.32 32.07 5.34
C ALA A 196 14.66 31.69 4.01
N PRO A 197 13.63 32.42 3.56
CA PRO A 197 13.04 32.23 2.24
C PRO A 197 14.05 32.57 1.14
N ASP A 198 13.85 32.01 -0.05
CA ASP A 198 14.66 32.33 -1.22
C ASP A 198 14.61 33.83 -1.54
N ALA A 199 15.73 34.38 -2.00
CA ALA A 199 15.80 35.77 -2.45
C ALA A 199 15.10 35.95 -3.81
N PRO A 200 14.62 37.16 -4.14
CA PRO A 200 14.17 37.46 -5.49
C PRO A 200 15.32 37.29 -6.49
N SER A 201 14.98 36.91 -7.71
CA SER A 201 15.97 36.62 -8.75
C SER A 201 15.50 37.11 -10.12
N ILE A 202 16.46 37.36 -11.01
CA ILE A 202 16.19 37.77 -12.39
C ILE A 202 16.76 36.73 -13.35
N SER A 203 15.99 36.41 -14.40
CA SER A 203 16.41 35.52 -15.49
C SER A 203 16.00 36.09 -16.84
N VAL A 204 16.81 35.85 -17.87
CA VAL A 204 16.47 36.27 -19.25
C VAL A 204 15.36 35.39 -19.80
N VAL A 205 14.29 36.00 -20.31
CA VAL A 205 13.16 35.32 -20.97
C VAL A 205 13.34 35.31 -22.49
N ARG A 206 13.85 36.41 -23.04
CA ARG A 206 14.11 36.57 -24.47
C ARG A 206 15.21 37.61 -24.66
N GLU A 207 16.30 37.24 -25.32
CA GLU A 207 17.38 38.15 -25.70
C GLU A 207 16.91 39.15 -26.77
N GLY A 208 17.45 40.36 -26.74
CA GLY A 208 17.19 41.39 -27.76
C GLY A 208 17.88 41.06 -29.08
N GLY A 209 17.25 41.38 -30.20
CA GLY A 209 17.84 41.10 -31.50
C GLY A 209 17.13 41.74 -32.68
N ILE A 210 17.82 41.68 -33.82
CA ILE A 210 17.36 42.20 -35.10
C ILE A 210 17.56 41.12 -36.16
N GLU A 211 16.50 40.81 -36.92
CA GLU A 211 16.56 39.99 -38.12
C GLU A 211 15.92 40.74 -39.30
N GLY A 212 16.75 41.22 -40.21
CA GLY A 212 16.30 42.02 -41.35
C GLY A 212 15.77 43.40 -40.91
N GLU A 213 14.49 43.68 -41.16
CA GLU A 213 13.80 44.90 -40.71
C GLU A 213 13.00 44.69 -39.41
N ILE A 214 13.00 43.47 -38.85
CA ILE A 214 12.26 43.13 -37.64
C ILE A 214 13.20 43.22 -36.44
N GLU A 215 12.89 44.13 -35.52
CA GLU A 215 13.56 44.33 -34.25
C GLU A 215 12.67 43.82 -33.12
N TRP A 216 13.25 43.09 -32.17
CA TRP A 216 12.56 42.71 -30.94
C TRP A 216 13.41 43.02 -29.71
N ASN A 217 12.73 43.51 -28.68
CA ASN A 217 13.34 43.91 -27.42
C ASN A 217 13.66 42.70 -26.54
N GLU A 218 14.71 42.87 -25.73
CA GLU A 218 15.02 41.97 -24.64
C GLU A 218 13.95 42.02 -23.56
N VAL A 219 13.64 40.85 -22.97
CA VAL A 219 12.77 40.71 -21.82
C VAL A 219 13.47 39.86 -20.76
N GLN A 220 13.57 40.40 -19.55
CA GLN A 220 14.03 39.70 -18.36
C GLN A 220 12.87 39.54 -17.37
N ALA A 221 12.84 38.46 -16.60
CA ALA A 221 11.81 38.17 -15.60
C ALA A 221 12.38 38.31 -14.20
N LEU A 222 11.84 39.24 -13.43
CA LEU A 222 12.01 39.34 -11.98
C LEU A 222 11.01 38.40 -11.30
N THR A 223 11.52 37.36 -10.66
CA THR A 223 10.74 36.42 -9.84
C THR A 223 10.91 36.76 -8.37
N VAL A 224 9.80 37.08 -7.69
CA VAL A 224 9.78 37.41 -6.27
C VAL A 224 9.10 36.27 -5.51
N PRO A 225 9.81 35.47 -4.69
CA PRO A 225 9.17 34.41 -3.93
C PRO A 225 8.09 34.99 -3.00
N PRO A 226 6.86 34.44 -2.97
CA PRO A 226 5.76 34.97 -2.16
C PRO A 226 6.05 34.93 -0.65
N GLN A 227 7.02 34.12 -0.23
CA GLN A 227 7.45 34.00 1.17
C GLN A 227 8.51 35.02 1.57
N PHE A 228 9.13 35.70 0.60
CA PHE A 228 10.07 36.78 0.87
C PHE A 228 9.29 37.97 1.45
N ARG A 229 9.83 38.60 2.49
CA ARG A 229 9.22 39.77 3.16
C ARG A 229 10.26 40.84 3.51
N GLY A 230 11.40 40.76 2.81
CA GLY A 230 12.51 41.69 2.94
C GLY A 230 12.39 42.85 1.95
N ALA A 231 13.38 43.74 2.00
CA ALA A 231 13.57 44.78 1.00
C ALA A 231 14.73 44.40 0.08
N TYR A 232 14.58 44.65 -1.22
CA TYR A 232 15.58 44.37 -2.24
C TYR A 232 15.74 45.55 -3.20
N GLN A 233 16.83 45.55 -3.95
CA GLN A 233 17.08 46.48 -5.05
C GLN A 233 17.53 45.68 -6.27
N ILE A 234 17.36 46.29 -7.43
CA ILE A 234 17.85 45.77 -8.70
C ILE A 234 19.10 46.58 -9.06
N GLU A 235 20.18 45.87 -9.31
CA GLU A 235 21.46 46.40 -9.74
C GLU A 235 21.67 46.10 -11.23
N ARG A 236 22.13 47.12 -11.96
CA ARG A 236 22.60 46.95 -13.34
C ARG A 236 24.12 46.70 -13.31
N PRO A 237 24.61 45.50 -13.68
CA PRO A 237 26.01 45.12 -13.41
C PRO A 237 27.08 45.94 -14.16
N ASP A 238 26.74 46.49 -15.31
CA ASP A 238 27.63 47.27 -16.19
C ASP A 238 27.94 48.67 -15.63
N THR A 239 26.99 49.27 -14.92
CA THR A 239 26.99 50.66 -14.45
C THR A 239 26.99 50.77 -12.92
N PHE A 240 26.76 49.65 -12.21
CA PHE A 240 26.56 49.59 -10.76
C PHE A 240 25.42 50.48 -10.25
N ALA A 241 24.53 50.91 -11.15
CA ALA A 241 23.35 51.68 -10.80
C ALA A 241 22.36 50.79 -10.03
N LYS A 242 21.71 51.35 -9.01
CA LYS A 242 20.75 50.64 -8.15
C LYS A 242 19.38 51.29 -8.21
N SER A 243 18.34 50.47 -8.23
CA SER A 243 16.96 50.91 -8.19
C SER A 243 16.60 51.55 -6.84
N GLY A 244 15.40 52.13 -6.76
CA GLY A 244 14.72 52.32 -5.47
C GLY A 244 14.51 51.00 -4.72
N LEU A 245 14.26 51.07 -3.41
CA LEU A 245 13.91 49.88 -2.61
C LEU A 245 12.58 49.31 -3.07
N LEU A 246 12.55 47.99 -3.24
CA LEU A 246 11.39 47.20 -3.60
C LEU A 246 11.08 46.16 -2.52
N SER A 247 9.82 45.76 -2.46
CA SER A 247 9.20 44.82 -1.55
C SER A 247 8.26 43.90 -2.32
N VAL A 248 7.75 42.85 -1.66
CA VAL A 248 6.85 41.88 -2.31
C VAL A 248 5.47 42.47 -2.65
N GLY A 249 5.09 43.59 -2.03
CA GLY A 249 3.83 44.28 -2.32
C GLY A 249 3.88 45.21 -3.53
N ASP A 250 5.06 45.46 -4.11
CA ASP A 250 5.23 46.41 -5.19
C ASP A 250 4.74 45.84 -6.52
N GLY A 251 3.85 46.59 -7.17
CA GLY A 251 3.23 46.23 -8.44
C GLY A 251 4.00 46.76 -9.64
N ILE A 252 3.34 46.73 -10.80
CA ILE A 252 3.95 47.12 -12.08
C ILE A 252 4.45 48.58 -12.04
N GLU A 253 3.66 49.50 -11.49
CA GLU A 253 3.96 50.93 -11.49
C GLU A 253 5.11 51.28 -10.53
N GLU A 254 5.12 50.64 -9.36
CA GLU A 254 6.15 50.79 -8.35
C GLU A 254 7.50 50.23 -8.86
N ILE A 255 7.49 49.04 -9.46
CA ILE A 255 8.68 48.42 -10.05
C ILE A 255 9.22 49.29 -11.19
N ALA A 256 8.37 49.72 -12.13
CA ALA A 256 8.78 50.56 -13.26
C ALA A 256 9.42 51.88 -12.79
N THR A 257 8.82 52.51 -11.77
CA THR A 257 9.34 53.75 -11.19
C THR A 257 10.69 53.53 -10.52
N ALA A 258 10.85 52.42 -9.78
CA ALA A 258 12.08 52.12 -9.05
C ALA A 258 13.27 51.84 -9.98
N ILE A 259 13.03 51.18 -11.13
CA ILE A 259 14.09 50.80 -12.09
C ILE A 259 14.37 51.87 -13.15
N GLN A 260 13.51 52.88 -13.31
CA GLN A 260 13.71 53.95 -14.29
C GLN A 260 15.10 54.63 -14.20
N PRO A 261 15.71 54.86 -13.01
CA PRO A 261 17.06 55.40 -12.90
C PRO A 261 18.17 54.50 -13.47
N LEU A 262 17.88 53.24 -13.79
CA LEU A 262 18.84 52.27 -14.37
C LEU A 262 18.95 52.38 -15.90
N ALA A 263 18.04 53.11 -16.56
CA ALA A 263 17.98 53.20 -18.01
C ALA A 263 19.10 54.09 -18.58
N ASP A 264 19.59 53.73 -19.78
CA ASP A 264 20.51 54.58 -20.55
C ASP A 264 19.87 55.89 -21.00
N GLU A 265 20.68 56.84 -21.49
CA GLU A 265 20.18 58.04 -22.15
C GLU A 265 19.27 57.65 -23.32
N ASP A 266 18.03 58.17 -23.33
CA ASP A 266 16.94 57.79 -24.26
C ASP A 266 16.44 56.32 -24.17
N GLY A 267 16.87 55.56 -23.15
CA GLY A 267 16.37 54.22 -22.81
C GLY A 267 15.09 54.24 -21.97
N GLN A 268 14.27 53.18 -22.08
CA GLN A 268 13.05 53.01 -21.27
C GLN A 268 12.89 51.55 -20.82
N PHE A 269 12.21 51.34 -19.69
CA PHE A 269 11.76 50.02 -19.25
C PHE A 269 10.24 49.91 -19.33
N ASN A 270 9.74 48.85 -19.95
CA ASN A 270 8.33 48.49 -19.91
C ASN A 270 8.13 47.30 -18.99
N VAL A 271 7.44 47.50 -17.87
CA VAL A 271 7.17 46.44 -16.90
C VAL A 271 5.77 45.87 -17.12
N THR A 272 5.66 44.54 -17.15
CA THR A 272 4.39 43.81 -17.21
C THR A 272 4.40 42.67 -16.20
N ASN A 273 3.22 42.19 -15.77
CA ASN A 273 3.11 41.10 -14.78
C ASN A 273 2.27 39.96 -15.38
N PRO A 274 2.85 39.15 -16.29
CA PRO A 274 2.08 38.13 -17.01
C PRO A 274 1.73 36.91 -16.14
N LEU A 275 2.44 36.69 -15.03
CA LEU A 275 2.25 35.57 -14.10
C LEU A 275 2.35 36.07 -12.65
N THR A 276 1.59 35.49 -11.73
CA THR A 276 1.64 35.88 -10.31
C THR A 276 3.06 35.84 -9.75
N ASN A 277 3.49 36.93 -9.10
CA ASN A 277 4.83 37.12 -8.52
C ASN A 277 6.00 37.16 -9.53
N VAL A 278 5.72 37.39 -10.83
CA VAL A 278 6.74 37.49 -11.87
C VAL A 278 6.53 38.72 -12.73
N ALA A 279 7.41 39.71 -12.58
CA ALA A 279 7.41 40.91 -13.41
C ALA A 279 8.36 40.74 -14.60
N HIS A 280 7.85 40.87 -15.82
CA HIS A 280 8.64 40.98 -17.04
C HIS A 280 9.08 42.44 -17.23
N ILE A 281 10.38 42.64 -17.36
CA ILE A 281 11.04 43.91 -17.62
C ILE A 281 11.53 43.86 -19.06
N GLU A 282 10.88 44.63 -19.93
CA GLU A 282 11.26 44.79 -21.33
C GLU A 282 12.15 46.03 -21.49
N PHE A 283 13.28 45.87 -22.18
CA PHE A 283 14.21 46.95 -22.50
C PHE A 283 13.77 47.63 -23.81
N ALA A 284 13.37 48.89 -23.74
CA ALA A 284 12.81 49.66 -24.85
C ALA A 284 13.55 50.99 -25.06
N GLY A 285 13.15 51.75 -26.08
CA GLY A 285 13.82 53.00 -26.46
C GLY A 285 15.20 52.71 -27.07
N ALA A 286 16.22 53.50 -26.68
CA ALA A 286 17.59 53.30 -27.15
C ALA A 286 18.23 51.97 -26.71
N MET A 287 17.60 51.26 -25.77
CA MET A 287 18.04 49.94 -25.27
C MET A 287 17.34 48.77 -26.01
N GLY A 288 16.40 49.06 -26.91
CA GLY A 288 15.68 48.05 -27.70
C GLY A 288 16.55 47.39 -28.78
N GLY A 289 16.15 46.20 -29.22
CA GLY A 289 16.79 45.50 -30.35
C GLY A 289 18.21 44.97 -30.13
N ILE A 290 18.76 45.13 -28.94
CA ILE A 290 20.10 44.68 -28.56
C ILE A 290 20.05 43.82 -27.30
N ASP A 291 21.02 42.92 -27.18
CA ASP A 291 21.25 42.10 -25.99
C ASP A 291 21.84 42.96 -24.86
N GLN A 292 21.38 42.73 -23.64
CA GLN A 292 21.67 43.49 -22.43
C GLN A 292 22.24 42.55 -21.35
N ASP A 293 23.13 43.07 -20.52
CA ASP A 293 23.61 42.30 -19.38
C ASP A 293 22.45 42.02 -18.40
N PRO A 294 22.29 40.78 -17.89
CA PRO A 294 21.24 40.44 -16.95
C PRO A 294 21.26 41.32 -15.70
N LEU A 295 20.12 41.92 -15.36
CA LEU A 295 19.94 42.64 -14.10
C LEU A 295 20.12 41.68 -12.93
N VAL A 296 20.63 42.18 -11.80
CA VAL A 296 20.89 41.38 -10.60
C VAL A 296 20.08 41.91 -9.43
N VAL A 297 19.62 41.02 -8.55
CA VAL A 297 18.94 41.40 -7.31
C VAL A 297 19.94 41.45 -6.16
N GLU A 298 19.90 42.55 -5.40
CA GLU A 298 20.59 42.69 -4.13
C GLU A 298 19.57 42.77 -2.98
N VAL A 299 19.70 41.88 -2.00
CA VAL A 299 18.85 41.89 -0.80
C VAL A 299 19.41 42.87 0.22
N VAL A 300 18.65 43.94 0.49
CA VAL A 300 19.06 45.02 1.43
C VAL A 300 18.65 44.68 2.85
N THR A 301 17.48 44.06 3.03
CA THR A 301 17.01 43.59 4.34
C THR A 301 16.53 42.16 4.19
N ALA A 302 17.31 41.21 4.72
CA ALA A 302 16.92 39.81 4.72
C ALA A 302 15.77 39.57 5.72
N PRO A 303 14.70 38.87 5.32
CA PRO A 303 13.62 38.51 6.24
C PRO A 303 14.11 37.49 7.30
N PRO A 304 13.53 37.50 8.52
CA PRO A 304 13.80 36.46 9.50
C PRO A 304 13.35 35.10 8.95
N GLY A 305 14.16 34.06 9.19
CA GLY A 305 13.85 32.71 8.74
C GLY A 305 12.75 32.05 9.56
N ASP A 306 11.92 31.26 8.88
CA ASP A 306 10.82 30.52 9.50
C ASP A 306 11.37 29.24 10.18
N VAL A 307 10.82 28.89 11.34
CA VAL A 307 11.29 27.73 12.11
C VAL A 307 10.76 26.46 11.44
N THR A 308 11.66 25.72 10.80
CA THR A 308 11.31 24.54 10.00
C THR A 308 11.74 23.27 10.70
N PHE A 309 10.88 22.26 10.68
CA PHE A 309 11.20 20.91 11.14
C PHE A 309 10.70 19.85 10.15
N ASP A 310 11.37 18.70 10.18
CA ASP A 310 11.01 17.53 9.39
C ASP A 310 10.53 16.42 10.33
N LEU A 311 9.28 15.99 10.14
CA LEU A 311 8.71 14.81 10.78
C LEU A 311 8.69 13.66 9.77
N ASN A 312 9.57 12.69 9.97
CA ASN A 312 9.67 11.52 9.11
C ASN A 312 8.51 10.55 9.40
N VAL A 313 7.69 10.22 8.39
CA VAL A 313 6.64 9.20 8.49
C VAL A 313 7.03 7.86 7.85
N ALA A 314 8.27 7.73 7.39
CA ALA A 314 8.90 6.48 6.98
C ALA A 314 9.57 5.77 8.18
N THR A 315 8.77 5.42 9.20
CA THR A 315 9.25 4.74 10.40
C THR A 315 8.77 3.28 10.44
N ALA A 316 9.54 2.42 11.11
CA ALA A 316 9.16 1.01 11.26
C ALA A 316 7.88 0.85 12.10
N GLU A 317 7.64 1.77 13.03
CA GLU A 317 6.47 1.87 13.89
C GLU A 317 5.21 2.13 13.07
N ILE A 318 5.25 3.11 12.16
CA ILE A 318 4.14 3.41 11.24
C ILE A 318 3.88 2.22 10.33
N ALA A 319 4.92 1.62 9.75
CA ALA A 319 4.81 0.43 8.93
C ALA A 319 4.18 -0.76 9.69
N ASN A 320 4.49 -0.89 10.98
CA ASN A 320 3.89 -1.92 11.82
C ASN A 320 2.41 -1.66 12.10
N LEU A 321 2.02 -0.42 12.39
CA LEU A 321 0.60 -0.07 12.57
C LEU A 321 -0.19 -0.32 11.28
N LEU A 322 0.33 0.17 10.16
CA LEU A 322 -0.27 0.00 8.86
C LEU A 322 -0.25 -1.44 8.39
N ARG A 323 0.57 -2.35 8.95
CA ARG A 323 0.60 -3.78 8.58
C ARG A 323 -0.78 -4.44 8.69
N SER A 324 -1.57 -4.03 9.68
CA SER A 324 -2.89 -4.60 9.98
C SER A 324 -4.05 -3.89 9.27
N ALA A 325 -3.86 -2.65 8.82
CA ALA A 325 -4.88 -1.84 8.17
C ALA A 325 -4.26 -0.90 7.11
N PRO A 326 -4.83 -0.78 5.91
CA PRO A 326 -4.28 0.07 4.84
C PRO A 326 -4.37 1.57 5.14
N LEU A 327 -5.15 1.96 6.16
CA LEU A 327 -5.44 3.32 6.56
C LEU A 327 -5.54 3.38 8.09
N ILE A 328 -4.97 4.41 8.70
CA ILE A 328 -5.13 4.76 10.11
C ILE A 328 -5.79 6.13 10.16
N GLU A 329 -7.00 6.16 10.69
CA GLU A 329 -7.73 7.40 10.95
C GLU A 329 -7.45 7.88 12.38
N ASN A 330 -7.61 9.19 12.59
CA ASN A 330 -7.57 9.83 13.89
C ASN A 330 -6.26 9.62 14.67
N LEU A 331 -5.13 9.67 13.97
CA LEU A 331 -3.82 9.55 14.59
C LEU A 331 -3.42 10.91 15.20
N PRO A 332 -3.19 11.02 16.52
CA PRO A 332 -2.94 12.33 17.13
C PRO A 332 -1.58 12.89 16.72
N LEU A 333 -1.57 14.11 16.22
CA LEU A 333 -0.38 14.92 15.97
C LEU A 333 -0.28 16.00 17.05
N GLU A 334 0.86 16.09 17.72
CA GLU A 334 1.18 17.15 18.66
C GLU A 334 2.44 17.89 18.20
N ILE A 335 2.36 19.22 18.17
CA ILE A 335 3.50 20.11 17.92
C ILE A 335 3.65 21.00 19.16
N GLU A 336 4.80 20.94 19.80
CA GLU A 336 5.17 21.74 20.96
C GLU A 336 6.31 22.68 20.59
N VAL A 337 6.14 23.98 20.89
CA VAL A 337 7.16 25.01 20.71
C VAL A 337 7.47 25.62 22.07
N THR A 338 8.73 25.55 22.47
CA THR A 338 9.26 26.24 23.65
C THR A 338 10.01 27.48 23.20
N TYR A 339 9.63 28.65 23.73
CA TYR A 339 10.20 29.94 23.35
C TYR A 339 10.43 30.82 24.58
N ALA A 340 11.39 31.73 24.50
CA ALA A 340 11.68 32.66 25.57
C ALA A 340 10.59 33.76 25.66
N GLY A 341 10.36 34.25 26.88
CA GLY A 341 9.57 35.46 27.10
C GLY A 341 10.33 36.72 26.64
N GLU A 342 9.70 37.89 26.77
CA GLU A 342 10.30 39.16 26.34
C GLU A 342 11.57 39.53 27.14
N ASP A 343 11.69 39.02 28.38
CA ASP A 343 12.86 39.18 29.24
C ASP A 343 13.61 37.85 29.46
N GLU A 344 14.94 37.90 29.51
CA GLU A 344 15.82 36.73 29.78
C GLU A 344 15.54 36.02 31.11
N PHE A 345 14.84 36.66 32.04
CA PHE A 345 14.49 36.11 33.36
C PHE A 345 13.08 35.51 33.42
N GLU A 346 12.28 35.63 32.37
CA GLU A 346 10.97 34.97 32.32
C GLU A 346 11.12 33.46 32.14
N PRO A 347 10.24 32.65 32.77
CA PRO A 347 10.21 31.23 32.50
C PRO A 347 9.89 30.98 31.02
N LEU A 348 10.54 29.96 30.45
CA LEU A 348 10.25 29.52 29.08
C LEU A 348 8.75 29.23 28.94
N ARG A 349 8.16 29.76 27.88
CA ARG A 349 6.75 29.55 27.53
C ARG A 349 6.65 28.32 26.62
N VAL A 350 5.55 27.58 26.76
CA VAL A 350 5.26 26.39 25.96
C VAL A 350 3.94 26.60 25.23
N TRP A 351 4.01 26.53 23.91
CA TRP A 351 2.86 26.47 23.01
C TRP A 351 2.68 25.05 22.53
N THR A 352 1.44 24.55 22.51
CA THR A 352 1.12 23.19 22.09
C THR A 352 -0.07 23.24 21.13
N TYR A 353 0.11 22.66 19.96
CA TYR A 353 -0.94 22.40 18.98
C TYR A 353 -1.23 20.91 18.93
N ARG A 354 -2.51 20.55 18.87
CA ARG A 354 -2.98 19.17 18.80
C ARG A 354 -4.05 19.04 17.74
N THR A 355 -3.94 18.01 16.92
CA THR A 355 -4.95 17.65 15.93
C THR A 355 -4.92 16.15 15.70
N GLU A 356 -5.88 15.65 14.93
CA GLU A 356 -5.91 14.27 14.46
C GLU A 356 -5.67 14.26 12.95
N ILE A 357 -4.81 13.35 12.49
CA ILE A 357 -4.49 13.21 11.07
C ILE A 357 -4.76 11.79 10.59
N THR A 358 -4.97 11.64 9.30
CA THR A 358 -5.15 10.35 8.64
C THR A 358 -3.88 9.96 7.90
N LEU A 359 -3.45 8.70 8.04
CA LEU A 359 -2.25 8.18 7.43
C LEU A 359 -2.54 6.88 6.66
N ARG A 360 -2.16 6.82 5.38
CA ARG A 360 -2.38 5.69 4.47
C ARG A 360 -1.08 4.95 4.19
N ARG A 361 -1.17 3.64 3.99
CA ARG A 361 -0.06 2.80 3.53
C ARG A 361 0.39 3.19 2.12
N GLU A 362 1.70 3.09 1.89
CA GLU A 362 2.27 3.14 0.55
C GLU A 362 1.68 2.02 -0.33
N LEU A 363 1.15 2.37 -1.50
CA LEU A 363 0.50 1.42 -2.42
C LEU A 363 1.49 0.71 -3.35
N ILE A 364 2.63 1.33 -3.62
CA ILE A 364 3.63 0.83 -4.57
C ILE A 364 4.99 0.99 -3.90
N HIS A 365 5.55 -0.09 -3.38
CA HIS A 365 6.98 -0.12 -3.06
C HIS A 365 7.77 0.00 -4.37
N ASP A 366 8.80 0.84 -4.42
CA ASP A 366 9.67 0.99 -5.61
C ASP A 366 10.21 -0.37 -6.12
N GLU A 367 10.38 -1.33 -5.22
CA GLU A 367 10.79 -2.70 -5.54
C GLU A 367 9.79 -3.49 -6.39
N LEU A 368 8.51 -3.10 -6.37
CA LEU A 368 7.39 -3.67 -7.14
C LEU A 368 7.10 -2.89 -8.44
N ALA A 369 7.68 -1.69 -8.61
CA ALA A 369 7.52 -0.86 -9.79
C ALA A 369 8.26 -1.42 -11.04
N THR A 370 9.16 -2.38 -10.83
CA THR A 370 9.78 -3.15 -11.91
C THR A 370 9.21 -4.56 -11.96
N VAL A 371 8.76 -5.01 -13.14
CA VAL A 371 8.32 -6.40 -13.35
C VAL A 371 9.51 -7.32 -13.11
N ARG A 372 9.62 -7.84 -11.90
CA ARG A 372 10.54 -8.93 -11.57
C ARG A 372 10.03 -10.16 -12.33
N ASN A 373 10.89 -10.76 -13.14
CA ASN A 373 10.58 -12.00 -13.83
C ASN A 373 10.61 -13.16 -12.81
N ILE A 374 9.61 -13.18 -11.92
CA ILE A 374 9.47 -14.16 -10.84
C ILE A 374 8.98 -15.45 -11.48
N ASP A 375 9.86 -16.43 -11.54
CA ASP A 375 9.51 -17.81 -11.87
C ASP A 375 8.76 -18.41 -10.66
N TRP A 376 7.43 -18.35 -10.68
CA TRP A 376 6.55 -18.86 -9.62
C TRP A 376 6.68 -20.38 -9.38
N LEU A 377 7.41 -21.11 -10.22
CA LEU A 377 7.73 -22.53 -10.03
C LEU A 377 9.00 -22.75 -9.21
N ARG A 378 9.73 -21.69 -8.83
CA ARG A 378 10.90 -21.76 -7.96
C ARG A 378 10.67 -20.94 -6.69
N PRO A 379 10.82 -21.52 -5.48
CA PRO A 379 10.71 -20.75 -4.25
C PRO A 379 11.79 -19.65 -4.20
N PRO A 380 11.47 -18.45 -3.67
CA PRO A 380 12.41 -17.34 -3.64
C PRO A 380 13.60 -17.71 -2.73
N LEU A 381 14.77 -17.86 -3.33
CA LEU A 381 16.03 -18.07 -2.60
C LEU A 381 16.77 -16.73 -2.43
N PRO A 382 17.58 -16.58 -1.36
CA PRO A 382 18.42 -15.39 -1.16
C PRO A 382 19.36 -15.16 -2.34
N ALA A 383 19.59 -13.90 -2.70
CA ALA A 383 20.32 -13.49 -3.90
C ALA A 383 21.79 -13.92 -3.95
N ASP A 384 22.42 -14.30 -2.83
CA ASP A 384 23.85 -14.62 -2.79
C ASP A 384 24.14 -15.89 -1.99
N TYR A 385 24.07 -17.04 -2.67
CA TYR A 385 24.88 -18.21 -2.33
C TYR A 385 25.07 -19.04 -3.60
N VAL A 386 26.21 -18.93 -4.28
CA VAL A 386 26.56 -19.86 -5.36
C VAL A 386 27.05 -21.15 -4.73
N PRO A 387 26.30 -22.27 -4.79
CA PRO A 387 26.77 -23.55 -4.29
C PRO A 387 27.87 -24.05 -5.23
N PHE A 388 29.05 -24.31 -4.69
CA PHE A 388 30.10 -25.05 -5.36
C PHE A 388 29.58 -26.41 -5.85
N THR A 389 29.79 -26.72 -7.12
CA THR A 389 29.56 -28.06 -7.69
C THR A 389 30.91 -28.68 -8.08
N PRO A 390 31.07 -30.00 -7.97
CA PRO A 390 32.31 -30.70 -8.35
C PRO A 390 32.74 -30.50 -9.82
N ASP A 391 31.88 -29.92 -10.65
CA ASP A 391 32.07 -29.70 -12.08
C ASP A 391 32.70 -28.33 -12.41
N GLN A 392 32.95 -27.47 -11.40
CA GLN A 392 33.68 -26.22 -11.58
C GLN A 392 35.19 -26.47 -11.64
N ILE A 393 35.72 -26.55 -12.86
CA ILE A 393 37.18 -26.64 -13.09
C ILE A 393 37.77 -25.23 -13.06
N ILE A 394 38.68 -24.98 -12.10
CA ILE A 394 39.58 -23.83 -12.14
C ILE A 394 40.49 -23.99 -13.36
N THR A 395 40.48 -23.02 -14.27
CA THR A 395 41.49 -22.92 -15.33
C THR A 395 42.40 -21.73 -15.03
N GLY A 396 43.61 -22.02 -14.53
CA GLY A 396 44.66 -21.02 -14.28
C GLY A 396 45.70 -21.49 -13.26
N ASN A 397 46.97 -21.11 -13.45
CA ASN A 397 48.04 -21.36 -12.48
C ASN A 397 48.00 -20.29 -11.38
N GLN A 398 47.85 -20.68 -10.11
CA GLN A 398 47.86 -19.75 -8.95
C GLN A 398 49.26 -19.55 -8.34
N HIS A 399 50.25 -20.24 -8.89
CA HIS A 399 51.62 -20.16 -8.43
C HIS A 399 52.57 -20.25 -9.63
N HIS A 400 53.68 -19.52 -9.54
CA HIS A 400 54.79 -19.57 -10.47
C HIS A 400 56.06 -19.93 -9.70
N VAL A 401 56.78 -20.94 -10.17
CA VAL A 401 58.05 -21.38 -9.59
C VAL A 401 59.12 -21.30 -10.66
N THR A 402 60.20 -20.60 -10.34
CA THR A 402 61.34 -20.50 -11.24
C THR A 402 62.66 -20.53 -10.47
N THR A 403 63.73 -20.93 -11.15
CA THR A 403 65.08 -20.85 -10.60
C THR A 403 65.82 -19.71 -11.27
N PHE A 404 66.64 -18.99 -10.52
CA PHE A 404 67.32 -17.80 -11.00
C PHE A 404 68.68 -17.61 -10.31
N GLY A 405 69.45 -16.68 -10.86
CA GLY A 405 70.89 -16.53 -10.60
C GLY A 405 71.66 -16.81 -11.89
N ASN A 406 72.60 -15.93 -12.23
CA ASN A 406 73.40 -16.02 -13.45
C ASN A 406 74.91 -15.90 -13.18
N GLY A 407 75.32 -15.84 -11.91
CA GLY A 407 76.70 -15.69 -11.49
C GLY A 407 77.30 -14.30 -11.74
N ILE A 408 76.50 -13.30 -12.12
CA ILE A 408 76.99 -11.96 -12.49
C ILE A 408 76.11 -10.84 -11.88
N SER A 409 74.79 -10.95 -12.04
CA SER A 409 73.80 -9.96 -11.61
C SER A 409 73.40 -10.15 -10.15
N THR A 410 73.03 -9.04 -9.50
CA THR A 410 72.46 -9.02 -8.15
C THR A 410 71.01 -8.53 -8.13
N ALA A 411 70.44 -8.22 -9.30
CA ALA A 411 69.02 -7.90 -9.46
C ALA A 411 68.45 -8.67 -10.66
N PHE A 412 67.25 -9.20 -10.51
CA PHE A 412 66.58 -10.06 -11.47
C PHE A 412 65.13 -9.64 -11.60
N VAL A 413 64.61 -9.61 -12.82
CA VAL A 413 63.17 -9.46 -13.09
C VAL A 413 62.64 -10.85 -13.39
N ILE A 414 61.57 -11.24 -12.71
CA ILE A 414 60.90 -12.53 -12.87
C ILE A 414 59.49 -12.25 -13.37
N ASP A 415 59.21 -12.71 -14.59
CA ASP A 415 57.88 -12.68 -15.20
C ASP A 415 57.09 -13.89 -14.73
N HIS A 416 56.14 -13.67 -13.81
CA HIS A 416 55.33 -14.72 -13.20
C HIS A 416 53.99 -14.94 -13.93
N HIS A 417 53.56 -14.00 -14.77
CA HIS A 417 52.35 -14.10 -15.60
C HIS A 417 51.06 -14.47 -14.83
N LEU A 418 50.92 -13.98 -13.60
CA LEU A 418 49.74 -14.25 -12.76
C LEU A 418 48.64 -13.18 -12.91
N ALA A 419 48.86 -12.17 -13.77
CA ALA A 419 47.96 -11.06 -14.07
C ALA A 419 47.40 -10.31 -12.84
N THR A 420 48.18 -10.28 -11.75
CA THR A 420 47.85 -9.67 -10.46
C THR A 420 49.09 -9.15 -9.74
N GLU A 421 48.94 -7.99 -9.09
CA GLU A 421 49.96 -7.41 -8.20
C GLU A 421 49.85 -7.97 -6.77
N ALA A 422 48.74 -8.63 -6.43
CA ALA A 422 48.52 -9.23 -5.11
C ALA A 422 49.24 -10.58 -4.99
N ILE A 423 50.56 -10.54 -4.76
CA ILE A 423 51.42 -11.73 -4.73
C ILE A 423 52.17 -11.90 -3.39
N HIS A 424 52.41 -13.15 -3.01
CA HIS A 424 53.35 -13.54 -1.97
C HIS A 424 54.59 -14.17 -2.60
N ILE A 425 55.77 -13.78 -2.15
CA ILE A 425 57.05 -14.20 -2.74
C ILE A 425 57.88 -14.88 -1.67
N THR A 426 58.36 -16.09 -1.97
CA THR A 426 59.30 -16.83 -1.14
C THR A 426 60.51 -17.22 -1.98
N ILE A 427 61.71 -16.90 -1.49
CA ILE A 427 62.97 -17.28 -2.15
C ILE A 427 63.71 -18.27 -1.27
N ARG A 428 64.25 -19.33 -1.86
CA ARG A 428 65.09 -20.31 -1.17
C ARG A 428 66.32 -20.68 -2.00
N GLU A 429 67.32 -21.25 -1.35
CA GLU A 429 68.42 -21.92 -2.06
C GLU A 429 67.90 -23.14 -2.83
N ASN A 430 68.34 -23.27 -4.08
CA ASN A 430 67.93 -24.34 -4.98
C ASN A 430 68.82 -25.58 -4.82
N THR A 431 68.89 -26.10 -3.60
CA THR A 431 69.61 -27.32 -3.22
C THR A 431 68.75 -28.15 -2.26
N ASP A 432 69.09 -29.43 -2.07
CA ASP A 432 68.46 -30.25 -1.04
C ASP A 432 68.65 -29.59 0.33
N PHE A 433 67.55 -29.47 1.08
CA PHE A 433 67.49 -28.76 2.37
C PHE A 433 67.93 -27.28 2.32
N GLY A 434 67.82 -26.63 1.15
CA GLY A 434 68.20 -25.22 0.96
C GLY A 434 67.43 -24.26 1.89
N ALA A 435 68.15 -23.29 2.46
CA ALA A 435 67.56 -22.35 3.40
C ALA A 435 66.60 -21.36 2.70
N VAL A 436 65.48 -21.04 3.37
CA VAL A 436 64.58 -19.95 2.94
C VAL A 436 65.24 -18.61 3.29
N LEU A 437 65.34 -17.75 2.29
CA LEU A 437 65.91 -16.41 2.43
C LEU A 437 64.88 -15.47 3.08
N ARG A 438 65.35 -14.53 3.89
CA ARG A 438 64.47 -13.59 4.61
C ARG A 438 64.26 -12.30 3.80
N PRO A 439 63.00 -11.88 3.58
CA PRO A 439 62.70 -10.57 3.00
C PRO A 439 63.32 -9.43 3.82
N GLY A 440 63.80 -8.38 3.15
CA GLY A 440 64.45 -7.22 3.76
C GLY A 440 65.95 -7.41 4.04
N SER A 441 66.37 -8.56 4.59
CA SER A 441 67.78 -8.83 4.92
C SER A 441 68.56 -9.52 3.79
N ASP A 442 67.97 -10.55 3.16
CA ASP A 442 68.63 -11.34 2.11
C ASP A 442 68.21 -10.95 0.70
N TYR A 443 67.02 -10.35 0.55
CA TYR A 443 66.53 -9.79 -0.71
C TYR A 443 65.43 -8.75 -0.45
N GLU A 444 65.18 -7.92 -1.45
CA GLU A 444 64.04 -7.02 -1.52
C GLU A 444 63.29 -7.28 -2.82
N ALA A 445 61.96 -7.39 -2.74
CA ALA A 445 61.11 -7.58 -3.90
C ALA A 445 60.28 -6.32 -4.14
N ARG A 446 60.23 -5.90 -5.41
CA ARG A 446 59.42 -4.77 -5.87
C ARG A 446 58.54 -5.26 -7.01
N ILE A 447 57.23 -5.16 -6.84
CA ILE A 447 56.25 -5.43 -7.89
C ILE A 447 56.43 -4.37 -8.98
N GLU A 448 56.70 -4.80 -10.21
CA GLU A 448 56.88 -3.90 -11.36
C GLU A 448 55.59 -3.80 -12.20
N GLY A 449 54.71 -4.80 -12.10
CA GLY A 449 53.39 -4.80 -12.67
C GLY A 449 52.64 -6.10 -12.38
N PRO A 450 51.47 -6.33 -13.00
CA PRO A 450 50.63 -7.48 -12.73
C PRO A 450 51.23 -8.84 -13.14
N ASP A 451 52.28 -8.84 -13.96
CA ASP A 451 52.91 -10.07 -14.45
C ASP A 451 54.39 -10.20 -14.09
N SER A 452 54.98 -9.20 -13.43
CA SER A 452 56.42 -9.17 -13.20
C SER A 452 56.79 -8.60 -11.83
N VAL A 453 57.83 -9.21 -11.25
CA VAL A 453 58.43 -8.76 -10.01
C VAL A 453 59.94 -8.67 -10.14
N ARG A 454 60.49 -7.58 -9.62
CA ARG A 454 61.94 -7.40 -9.53
C ARG A 454 62.45 -7.78 -8.15
N ILE A 455 63.45 -8.65 -8.13
CA ILE A 455 64.13 -9.13 -6.93
C ILE A 455 65.54 -8.55 -6.92
N ALA A 456 65.83 -7.72 -5.92
CA ALA A 456 67.16 -7.22 -5.63
C ALA A 456 67.77 -8.01 -4.47
N MET A 457 68.90 -8.68 -4.73
CA MET A 457 69.59 -9.50 -3.73
C MET A 457 70.34 -8.62 -2.72
N ARG A 458 70.22 -8.97 -1.45
CA ARG A 458 70.86 -8.31 -0.30
C ARG A 458 71.74 -9.30 0.48
N GLY A 459 72.37 -8.83 1.55
CA GLY A 459 73.22 -9.65 2.41
C GLY A 459 74.38 -10.34 1.66
N ARG A 460 74.53 -11.65 1.88
CA ARG A 460 75.61 -12.48 1.29
C ARG A 460 75.58 -12.58 -0.24
N PHE A 461 74.47 -12.17 -0.86
CA PHE A 461 74.28 -12.18 -2.32
C PHE A 461 74.31 -10.77 -2.95
N ALA A 462 74.63 -9.72 -2.16
CA ALA A 462 74.58 -8.32 -2.61
C ALA A 462 75.82 -7.85 -3.38
N SER A 463 76.94 -8.56 -3.30
CA SER A 463 78.21 -8.11 -3.88
C SER A 463 78.44 -8.69 -5.27
N ARG A 464 78.98 -7.88 -6.20
CA ARG A 464 79.34 -8.32 -7.56
C ARG A 464 80.44 -9.39 -7.60
N ILE A 465 81.08 -9.68 -6.47
CA ILE A 465 82.10 -10.73 -6.32
C ILE A 465 81.46 -12.05 -5.83
N ARG A 466 80.26 -11.99 -5.22
CA ARG A 466 79.46 -13.16 -4.82
C ARG A 466 77.99 -13.06 -5.28
N PRO A 467 77.73 -12.86 -6.59
CA PRO A 467 76.38 -12.95 -7.12
C PRO A 467 75.85 -14.39 -7.00
N PRO A 468 74.51 -14.60 -6.96
CA PRO A 468 73.92 -15.93 -6.99
C PRO A 468 74.44 -16.70 -8.21
N ARG A 469 74.97 -17.91 -7.97
CA ARG A 469 75.47 -18.79 -9.04
C ARG A 469 74.34 -19.14 -10.01
N PRO A 470 74.65 -19.59 -11.23
CA PRO A 470 73.63 -20.05 -12.17
C PRO A 470 72.59 -20.97 -11.51
N ASN A 471 71.32 -20.56 -11.53
CA ASN A 471 70.16 -21.27 -10.97
C ASN A 471 70.28 -21.70 -9.49
N SER A 472 71.10 -21.01 -8.70
CA SER A 472 71.33 -21.37 -7.29
C SER A 472 70.20 -21.00 -6.35
N LEU A 473 69.25 -20.18 -6.80
CA LEU A 473 68.09 -19.75 -6.03
C LEU A 473 66.79 -20.15 -6.74
N ALA A 474 65.74 -20.40 -5.98
CA ALA A 474 64.40 -20.66 -6.48
C ALA A 474 63.43 -19.63 -5.89
N ALA A 475 62.62 -19.01 -6.74
CA ALA A 475 61.51 -18.15 -6.35
C ALA A 475 60.19 -18.92 -6.50
N VAL A 476 59.35 -18.84 -5.47
CA VAL A 476 57.96 -19.30 -5.48
C VAL A 476 57.10 -18.05 -5.29
N ILE A 477 56.27 -17.76 -6.29
CA ILE A 477 55.38 -16.60 -6.32
C ILE A 477 53.95 -17.13 -6.35
N THR A 478 53.14 -16.77 -5.36
CA THR A 478 51.73 -17.19 -5.26
C THR A 478 50.81 -15.98 -5.25
N SER A 479 49.64 -16.08 -5.88
CA SER A 479 48.63 -15.01 -5.83
C SER A 479 47.80 -15.07 -4.52
N ALA A 480 47.45 -13.92 -3.94
CA ALA A 480 46.65 -13.81 -2.70
C ALA A 480 45.15 -14.14 -2.89
N GLY A 481 44.70 -14.33 -4.12
CA GLY A 481 43.37 -14.81 -4.50
C GLY A 481 43.30 -15.04 -6.02
N PRO A 482 42.41 -15.90 -6.54
CA PRO A 482 42.28 -16.06 -7.98
C PRO A 482 41.76 -14.76 -8.61
N LYS A 483 42.41 -14.28 -9.67
CA LYS A 483 41.71 -13.46 -10.65
C LYS A 483 40.86 -14.44 -11.45
N SER A 484 39.65 -14.74 -10.97
CA SER A 484 38.64 -15.45 -11.75
C SER A 484 38.31 -14.58 -12.95
N ALA A 485 39.09 -14.72 -14.01
CA ALA A 485 38.74 -14.20 -15.31
C ALA A 485 37.65 -15.12 -15.84
N PHE A 486 36.39 -14.80 -15.56
CA PHE A 486 35.28 -15.29 -16.37
C PHE A 486 35.45 -14.66 -17.76
N GLN A 487 36.33 -15.22 -18.58
CA GLN A 487 36.40 -14.85 -19.98
C GLN A 487 35.11 -15.34 -20.64
N ALA A 488 34.45 -14.43 -21.35
CA ALA A 488 33.38 -14.80 -22.27
C ALA A 488 34.00 -15.75 -23.32
N HIS A 489 33.73 -17.04 -23.18
CA HIS A 489 34.00 -18.03 -24.20
C HIS A 489 32.69 -18.29 -24.92
N THR A 490 32.67 -18.06 -26.23
CA THR A 490 31.50 -18.35 -27.05
C THR A 490 31.59 -19.80 -27.52
N HIS A 491 30.58 -20.59 -27.20
CA HIS A 491 30.39 -21.87 -27.86
C HIS A 491 29.75 -21.66 -29.22
N THR A 492 30.25 -22.34 -30.25
CA THR A 492 29.50 -22.50 -31.50
C THR A 492 28.29 -23.41 -31.25
N ILE A 493 27.20 -23.24 -32.01
CA ILE A 493 25.97 -24.05 -31.83
C ILE A 493 26.27 -25.56 -31.89
N ALA A 494 27.22 -25.97 -32.73
CA ALA A 494 27.66 -27.37 -32.87
C ALA A 494 28.37 -27.93 -31.64
N GLN A 495 28.95 -27.08 -30.78
CA GLN A 495 29.63 -27.48 -29.55
C GLN A 495 28.65 -27.68 -28.39
N ILE A 496 27.40 -27.22 -28.51
CA ILE A 496 26.35 -27.40 -27.50
C ILE A 496 25.41 -28.52 -27.98
N VAL A 497 25.59 -29.71 -27.42
CA VAL A 497 24.79 -30.90 -27.74
C VAL A 497 23.31 -30.59 -27.51
N GLY A 498 22.51 -30.67 -28.57
CA GLY A 498 21.06 -30.43 -28.54
C GLY A 498 20.61 -29.00 -28.84
N LEU A 499 21.51 -28.00 -28.87
CA LEU A 499 21.11 -26.61 -29.16
C LEU A 499 20.66 -26.42 -30.60
N GLN A 500 21.32 -27.07 -31.57
CA GLN A 500 20.89 -27.04 -32.97
C GLN A 500 19.46 -27.57 -33.11
N THR A 501 19.15 -28.68 -32.46
CA THR A 501 17.81 -29.29 -32.48
C THR A 501 16.74 -28.36 -31.92
N ILE A 502 17.05 -27.64 -30.83
CA ILE A 502 16.13 -26.68 -30.22
C ILE A 502 15.93 -25.45 -31.10
N LEU A 503 16.99 -24.94 -31.71
CA LEU A 503 16.90 -23.79 -32.63
C LEU A 503 16.14 -24.14 -33.90
N ASP A 504 16.32 -25.34 -34.43
CA ASP A 504 15.56 -25.83 -35.57
C ASP A 504 14.07 -26.01 -35.21
N ALA A 505 13.77 -26.47 -33.99
CA ALA A 505 12.41 -26.55 -33.48
C ALA A 505 11.77 -25.16 -33.32
N PHE A 506 12.47 -24.17 -32.74
CA PHE A 506 11.97 -22.79 -32.67
C PHE A 506 11.80 -22.16 -34.06
N GLY A 507 12.69 -22.46 -35.01
CA GLY A 507 12.54 -22.03 -36.40
C GLY A 507 11.25 -22.57 -37.02
N ALA A 508 10.92 -23.84 -36.75
CA ALA A 508 9.66 -24.46 -37.17
C ALA A 508 8.44 -23.82 -36.49
N ASP A 509 8.50 -23.58 -35.17
CA ASP A 509 7.42 -22.94 -34.41
C ASP A 509 7.16 -21.50 -34.87
N ILE A 510 8.22 -20.73 -35.15
CA ILE A 510 8.11 -19.38 -35.69
C ILE A 510 7.52 -19.40 -37.11
N ALA A 511 7.87 -20.40 -37.93
CA ALA A 511 7.26 -20.56 -39.24
C ALA A 511 5.76 -20.89 -39.13
N GLN A 512 5.37 -21.72 -38.15
CA GLN A 512 3.96 -21.98 -37.83
C GLN A 512 3.25 -20.72 -37.34
N LEU A 513 3.86 -19.93 -36.44
CA LEU A 513 3.31 -18.66 -35.96
C LEU A 513 3.14 -17.63 -37.08
N LYS A 514 4.09 -17.56 -38.01
CA LYS A 514 3.99 -16.72 -39.22
C LYS A 514 2.89 -17.20 -40.17
N ALA A 515 2.67 -18.51 -40.28
CA ALA A 515 1.55 -19.06 -41.04
C ALA A 515 0.19 -18.80 -40.37
N LEU A 516 0.17 -18.66 -39.04
CA LEU A 516 -1.02 -18.31 -38.26
C LEU A 516 -1.35 -16.80 -38.26
N ALA A 517 -0.40 -15.95 -38.62
CA ALA A 517 -0.63 -14.52 -38.78
C ALA A 517 -1.14 -14.21 -40.20
N PRO A 518 -2.39 -13.75 -40.40
CA PRO A 518 -2.84 -13.32 -41.72
C PRO A 518 -2.05 -12.08 -42.16
N ALA A 519 -1.69 -12.03 -43.45
CA ALA A 519 -0.95 -10.92 -44.04
C ALA A 519 -1.65 -9.58 -43.71
N GLY A 520 -0.98 -8.75 -42.89
CA GLY A 520 -1.48 -7.46 -42.42
C GLY A 520 -1.76 -7.32 -40.91
N ALA A 521 -1.73 -8.41 -40.13
CA ALA A 521 -2.08 -8.38 -38.70
C ALA A 521 -1.01 -7.77 -37.76
N LEU A 522 0.19 -7.46 -38.25
CA LEU A 522 1.25 -6.79 -37.47
C LEU A 522 1.25 -5.26 -37.64
N ALA A 523 0.25 -4.70 -38.32
CA ALA A 523 0.05 -3.25 -38.32
C ALA A 523 -0.61 -2.81 -37.01
N SER A 524 0.01 -1.85 -36.32
CA SER A 524 -0.58 -1.14 -35.17
C SER A 524 -1.95 -0.58 -35.57
N GLN A 525 -3.02 -1.17 -35.04
CA GLN A 525 -4.34 -0.54 -35.08
C GLN A 525 -4.44 0.38 -33.87
N THR A 526 -4.62 1.68 -34.14
CA THR A 526 -5.01 2.67 -33.15
C THR A 526 -6.25 2.16 -32.41
N LYS A 527 -6.13 1.94 -31.10
CA LYS A 527 -7.21 1.45 -30.26
C LYS A 527 -8.30 2.53 -30.19
N ASP A 528 -9.45 2.28 -30.80
CA ASP A 528 -10.62 3.15 -30.67
C ASP A 528 -11.21 2.93 -29.27
N THR A 529 -11.06 3.91 -28.38
CA THR A 529 -11.34 3.80 -26.94
C THR A 529 -12.83 3.85 -26.55
N GLY A 530 -13.73 3.78 -27.54
CA GLY A 530 -15.18 3.80 -27.31
C GLY A 530 -15.78 2.45 -26.88
N PHE A 531 -16.80 2.48 -26.02
CA PHE A 531 -17.65 1.31 -25.74
C PHE A 531 -18.37 0.85 -27.01
N ALA A 532 -18.36 -0.45 -27.30
CA ALA A 532 -19.12 -0.99 -28.43
C ALA A 532 -20.64 -0.98 -28.16
N THR A 533 -21.04 -1.20 -26.89
CA THR A 533 -22.43 -1.23 -26.44
C THR A 533 -22.49 -1.29 -24.90
N SER A 534 -23.55 -0.74 -24.30
CA SER A 534 -23.83 -0.88 -22.87
C SER A 534 -25.33 -1.06 -22.59
N TRP A 535 -25.65 -1.79 -21.53
CA TRP A 535 -27.00 -1.95 -20.97
C TRP A 535 -26.97 -1.62 -19.49
N THR A 536 -27.93 -0.83 -19.02
CA THR A 536 -28.15 -0.59 -17.59
C THR A 536 -29.14 -1.61 -17.06
N LEU A 537 -28.80 -2.29 -15.97
CA LEU A 537 -29.69 -3.24 -15.32
C LEU A 537 -30.86 -2.52 -14.64
N PRO A 538 -32.04 -3.15 -14.54
CA PRO A 538 -33.17 -2.55 -13.84
C PRO A 538 -32.85 -2.41 -12.34
N LYS A 539 -33.29 -1.33 -11.71
CA LYS A 539 -33.21 -1.22 -10.25
C LYS A 539 -34.22 -2.16 -9.62
N LEU A 540 -33.79 -2.96 -8.64
CA LEU A 540 -34.65 -3.91 -7.96
C LEU A 540 -34.86 -3.51 -6.50
N PHE A 541 -36.11 -3.51 -6.04
CA PHE A 541 -36.47 -3.40 -4.63
C PHE A 541 -37.76 -4.18 -4.41
N GLU A 542 -37.68 -5.26 -3.63
CA GLU A 542 -38.82 -6.11 -3.28
C GLU A 542 -38.73 -6.52 -1.81
N VAL A 543 -39.86 -6.43 -1.10
CA VAL A 543 -40.02 -7.01 0.24
C VAL A 543 -41.24 -7.91 0.20
N TYR A 544 -41.10 -9.17 0.60
CA TYR A 544 -42.15 -10.17 0.44
C TYR A 544 -41.98 -11.34 1.43
N PRO A 545 -43.00 -12.17 1.70
CA PRO A 545 -44.37 -12.11 1.20
C PRO A 545 -45.15 -10.96 1.83
N THR A 546 -45.76 -10.10 1.01
CA THR A 546 -46.67 -9.04 1.46
C THR A 546 -47.78 -8.83 0.44
N ARG A 547 -48.99 -8.50 0.92
CA ARG A 547 -50.10 -8.06 0.06
C ARG A 547 -50.13 -6.56 -0.16
N LYS A 548 -49.38 -5.81 0.66
CA LYS A 548 -49.29 -4.36 0.61
C LYS A 548 -47.93 -3.97 0.03
N PRO A 549 -47.87 -3.07 -0.96
CA PRO A 549 -46.60 -2.55 -1.44
C PRO A 549 -45.86 -1.86 -0.28
N ILE A 550 -44.56 -2.11 -0.17
CA ILE A 550 -43.66 -1.46 0.78
C ILE A 550 -42.86 -0.43 -0.02
N THR A 551 -42.80 0.81 0.49
CA THR A 551 -42.08 1.90 -0.17
C THR A 551 -40.59 1.58 -0.23
N ALA A 552 -39.97 1.82 -1.39
CA ALA A 552 -38.53 1.66 -1.55
C ALA A 552 -37.75 2.55 -0.59
N THR A 553 -36.75 1.98 0.07
CA THR A 553 -35.83 2.69 0.97
C THR A 553 -34.40 2.67 0.43
N LYS A 554 -33.58 3.61 0.91
CA LYS A 554 -32.16 3.75 0.53
C LYS A 554 -31.24 2.78 1.26
N ASP A 555 -31.72 2.08 2.28
CA ASP A 555 -31.06 0.99 2.98
C ASP A 555 -32.12 0.12 3.67
N PHE A 556 -31.76 -1.12 4.00
CA PHE A 556 -32.62 -1.98 4.80
C PHE A 556 -32.54 -1.68 6.30
N ALA A 557 -31.50 -0.98 6.75
CA ALA A 557 -31.37 -0.52 8.13
C ALA A 557 -32.56 0.37 8.55
N ALA A 558 -32.97 1.33 7.71
CA ALA A 558 -34.11 2.20 7.96
C ALA A 558 -35.45 1.43 8.06
N LEU A 559 -35.60 0.32 7.33
CA LEU A 559 -36.79 -0.54 7.46
C LEU A 559 -36.80 -1.32 8.77
N LEU A 560 -35.63 -1.77 9.23
CA LEU A 560 -35.45 -2.41 10.53
C LEU A 560 -35.76 -1.44 11.67
N GLU A 561 -35.23 -0.21 11.60
CA GLU A 561 -35.44 0.85 12.59
C GLU A 561 -36.90 1.32 12.67
N ALA A 562 -37.56 1.49 11.52
CA ALA A 562 -38.96 1.92 11.47
C ALA A 562 -39.95 0.85 12.02
N GLY A 563 -39.51 -0.40 12.18
CA GLY A 563 -40.23 -1.44 12.92
C GLY A 563 -41.65 -1.72 12.42
N ASP A 564 -42.64 -1.63 13.32
CA ASP A 564 -44.07 -1.88 13.02
C ASP A 564 -44.73 -0.79 12.17
N THR A 565 -44.11 0.39 12.04
CA THR A 565 -44.65 1.47 11.21
C THR A 565 -44.38 1.28 9.72
N ALA A 566 -43.25 0.64 9.37
CA ALA A 566 -42.86 0.38 7.98
C ALA A 566 -43.23 -1.02 7.47
N LEU A 567 -43.22 -2.03 8.34
CA LEU A 567 -43.48 -3.42 7.96
C LEU A 567 -44.78 -3.95 8.59
N PRO A 568 -45.70 -4.55 7.80
CA PRO A 568 -46.91 -5.16 8.33
C PRO A 568 -46.58 -6.38 9.22
N ARG A 569 -47.61 -6.99 9.81
CA ARG A 569 -47.44 -8.22 10.59
C ARG A 569 -46.74 -9.31 9.77
N ALA A 570 -45.75 -9.96 10.37
CA ALA A 570 -44.94 -11.00 9.74
C ALA A 570 -45.82 -12.05 9.04
N SER A 571 -45.54 -12.23 7.75
CA SER A 571 -46.20 -13.20 6.88
C SER A 571 -45.47 -14.54 6.95
N GLY A 572 -46.04 -15.61 6.41
CA GLY A 572 -45.44 -16.94 6.55
C GLY A 572 -44.40 -17.21 5.45
N LEU A 573 -43.20 -17.64 5.84
CA LEU A 573 -42.18 -18.14 4.92
C LEU A 573 -42.45 -19.62 4.61
N LEU A 574 -42.02 -20.13 3.45
CA LEU A 574 -42.28 -21.50 3.03
C LEU A 574 -40.95 -22.23 2.90
N ALA A 575 -40.86 -23.43 3.48
CA ALA A 575 -39.68 -24.27 3.42
C ALA A 575 -39.62 -25.06 2.10
N ALA A 576 -38.41 -25.43 1.69
CA ALA A 576 -38.21 -26.45 0.68
C ALA A 576 -38.61 -27.82 1.26
N VAL A 577 -38.98 -28.74 0.37
CA VAL A 577 -39.20 -30.13 0.73
C VAL A 577 -38.07 -30.96 0.14
N HIS A 578 -37.29 -31.60 1.01
CA HIS A 578 -36.16 -32.44 0.64
C HIS A 578 -36.55 -33.91 0.65
N ASP A 579 -35.87 -34.73 -0.15
CA ASP A 579 -36.02 -36.19 -0.19
C ASP A 579 -37.45 -36.69 -0.45
N ALA A 580 -38.24 -35.90 -1.18
CA ALA A 580 -39.62 -36.22 -1.50
C ALA A 580 -39.78 -36.88 -2.87
N VAL A 581 -40.77 -37.76 -2.97
CA VAL A 581 -41.22 -38.36 -4.23
C VAL A 581 -42.58 -37.76 -4.59
N ALA A 582 -42.74 -37.28 -5.83
CA ALA A 582 -43.96 -36.64 -6.26
C ALA A 582 -45.15 -37.63 -6.36
N GLU A 583 -46.16 -37.37 -5.55
CA GLU A 583 -47.42 -38.11 -5.52
C GLU A 583 -48.49 -37.45 -6.40
N ARG A 584 -49.61 -38.14 -6.66
CA ARG A 584 -50.73 -37.51 -7.39
C ARG A 584 -51.45 -36.52 -6.48
N LEU A 585 -51.66 -35.29 -6.96
CA LEU A 585 -52.43 -34.28 -6.22
C LEU A 585 -53.88 -34.76 -5.95
N PRO A 586 -54.33 -34.75 -4.69
CA PRO A 586 -55.71 -35.10 -4.35
C PRO A 586 -56.72 -34.11 -4.97
N THR A 587 -57.81 -34.64 -5.52
CA THR A 587 -58.92 -33.84 -6.10
C THR A 587 -60.25 -34.33 -5.53
N PRO A 588 -61.06 -33.48 -4.88
CA PRO A 588 -60.84 -32.05 -4.59
C PRO A 588 -59.65 -31.81 -3.64
N LEU A 589 -59.06 -30.61 -3.69
CA LEU A 589 -57.92 -30.25 -2.85
C LEU A 589 -58.35 -30.23 -1.36
N PRO A 590 -57.74 -31.04 -0.48
CA PRO A 590 -58.11 -31.09 0.94
C PRO A 590 -57.63 -29.84 1.67
N ALA A 591 -58.19 -29.59 2.86
CA ALA A 591 -57.69 -28.54 3.73
C ALA A 591 -56.22 -28.84 4.13
N PRO A 592 -55.36 -27.81 4.25
CA PRO A 592 -54.00 -27.97 4.78
C PRO A 592 -54.02 -28.64 6.16
N ASP A 593 -53.18 -29.66 6.34
CA ASP A 593 -53.04 -30.43 7.58
C ASP A 593 -51.62 -30.98 7.73
N ARG A 594 -51.22 -31.35 8.96
CA ARG A 594 -49.89 -31.89 9.29
C ARG A 594 -49.56 -33.19 8.54
N THR A 595 -50.56 -33.95 8.08
CA THR A 595 -50.39 -35.20 7.32
C THR A 595 -49.77 -34.99 5.92
N TYR A 596 -49.78 -33.75 5.43
CA TYR A 596 -49.24 -33.39 4.11
C TYR A 596 -47.88 -32.69 4.18
N ILE A 597 -47.33 -32.48 5.38
CA ILE A 597 -45.99 -31.93 5.60
C ILE A 597 -44.94 -32.88 4.99
N ASP A 598 -43.85 -32.31 4.47
CA ASP A 598 -42.72 -33.01 3.84
C ASP A 598 -43.10 -33.87 2.61
N ARG A 599 -44.26 -33.61 2.00
CA ARG A 599 -44.74 -34.34 0.81
C ARG A 599 -44.94 -33.40 -0.37
N VAL A 600 -44.72 -33.93 -1.57
CA VAL A 600 -44.86 -33.20 -2.83
C VAL A 600 -45.89 -33.89 -3.71
N PHE A 601 -46.73 -33.08 -4.34
CA PHE A 601 -47.85 -33.53 -5.16
C PHE A 601 -47.77 -32.91 -6.56
N GLU A 602 -47.94 -33.73 -7.58
CA GLU A 602 -47.97 -33.33 -8.98
C GLU A 602 -49.42 -33.25 -9.47
N ASN A 603 -49.76 -32.16 -10.17
CA ASN A 603 -51.02 -32.09 -10.90
C ASN A 603 -50.96 -32.95 -12.16
N ARG A 604 -51.28 -34.24 -12.03
CA ARG A 604 -51.40 -35.19 -13.16
C ARG A 604 -52.74 -35.10 -13.89
N GLY A 605 -53.54 -34.06 -13.64
CA GLY A 605 -54.79 -33.80 -14.35
C GLY A 605 -54.53 -33.12 -15.71
N THR A 606 -55.61 -32.81 -16.42
CA THR A 606 -55.56 -32.05 -17.69
C THR A 606 -56.00 -30.58 -17.54
N THR A 607 -56.38 -30.17 -16.33
CA THR A 607 -56.84 -28.82 -16.00
C THR A 607 -56.03 -28.25 -14.84
N SER A 608 -55.96 -26.92 -14.75
CA SER A 608 -55.30 -26.25 -13.64
C SER A 608 -56.10 -26.39 -12.35
N VAL A 609 -55.40 -26.59 -11.23
CA VAL A 609 -56.00 -26.64 -9.89
C VAL A 609 -55.65 -25.36 -9.13
N VAL A 610 -56.64 -24.67 -8.57
CA VAL A 610 -56.40 -23.44 -7.80
C VAL A 610 -55.89 -23.81 -6.40
N LEU A 611 -54.67 -23.38 -6.07
CA LEU A 611 -54.16 -23.45 -4.71
C LEU A 611 -54.65 -22.21 -3.93
N PRO A 612 -55.32 -22.39 -2.77
CA PRO A 612 -55.85 -21.27 -2.00
C PRO A 612 -54.71 -20.39 -1.46
N GLY A 613 -54.85 -19.08 -1.60
CA GLY A 613 -53.86 -18.14 -1.08
C GLY A 613 -53.87 -18.07 0.44
N GLY A 614 -52.69 -17.94 1.05
CA GLY A 614 -52.52 -17.82 2.50
C GLY A 614 -51.20 -17.15 2.87
N LEU A 615 -51.01 -16.84 4.16
CA LEU A 615 -49.73 -16.36 4.69
C LEU A 615 -49.12 -15.16 3.95
N GLY A 616 -49.95 -14.19 3.54
CA GLY A 616 -49.49 -12.99 2.81
C GLY A 616 -49.46 -13.13 1.29
N ARG A 617 -49.86 -14.28 0.73
CA ARG A 617 -49.87 -14.55 -0.73
C ARG A 617 -51.29 -14.59 -1.31
N ARG A 618 -51.41 -14.45 -2.64
CA ARG A 618 -52.67 -14.64 -3.39
C ARG A 618 -52.80 -16.11 -3.82
N SER A 619 -54.00 -16.54 -4.22
CA SER A 619 -54.18 -17.86 -4.81
C SER A 619 -53.42 -17.98 -6.12
N VAL A 620 -52.96 -19.18 -6.44
CA VAL A 620 -52.21 -19.46 -7.67
C VAL A 620 -52.76 -20.69 -8.36
N ASP A 621 -52.81 -20.65 -9.68
CA ASP A 621 -53.22 -21.79 -10.49
C ASP A 621 -52.03 -22.72 -10.70
N LEU A 622 -52.22 -24.00 -10.37
CA LEU A 622 -51.25 -25.06 -10.59
C LEU A 622 -51.58 -25.78 -11.90
N ALA A 623 -50.81 -25.51 -12.95
CA ALA A 623 -51.02 -26.11 -14.26
C ALA A 623 -50.72 -27.63 -14.25
N PRO A 624 -51.25 -28.40 -15.23
CA PRO A 624 -50.85 -29.79 -15.43
C PRO A 624 -49.33 -29.97 -15.48
N GLY A 625 -48.81 -30.97 -14.76
CA GLY A 625 -47.38 -31.28 -14.65
C GLY A 625 -46.60 -30.42 -13.65
N GLN A 626 -47.23 -29.43 -12.99
CA GLN A 626 -46.59 -28.66 -11.92
C GLN A 626 -46.77 -29.31 -10.55
N PHE A 627 -45.89 -28.93 -9.60
CA PHE A 627 -45.83 -29.50 -8.27
C PHE A 627 -46.36 -28.55 -7.18
N ALA A 628 -46.93 -29.12 -6.14
CA ALA A 628 -47.37 -28.42 -4.94
C ALA A 628 -46.91 -29.16 -3.69
N ALA A 629 -46.66 -28.40 -2.62
CA ALA A 629 -46.40 -28.92 -1.29
C ALA A 629 -47.36 -28.27 -0.28
N CYS A 630 -47.38 -28.81 0.95
CA CYS A 630 -48.18 -28.30 2.04
C CYS A 630 -47.35 -28.31 3.32
N ASP A 631 -47.29 -27.19 4.04
CA ASP A 631 -46.58 -27.07 5.32
C ASP A 631 -47.52 -27.23 6.53
N GLY A 632 -48.74 -27.73 6.28
CA GLY A 632 -49.83 -27.85 7.24
C GLY A 632 -50.61 -26.55 7.48
N ARG A 633 -50.09 -25.40 7.04
CA ARG A 633 -50.75 -24.09 7.11
C ARG A 633 -51.39 -23.71 5.78
N VAL A 634 -50.71 -23.97 4.67
CA VAL A 634 -51.15 -23.59 3.32
C VAL A 634 -50.62 -24.56 2.26
N TRP A 635 -51.35 -24.68 1.15
CA TRP A 635 -50.85 -25.30 -0.07
C TRP A 635 -50.09 -24.26 -0.90
N TYR A 636 -48.90 -24.62 -1.38
CA TYR A 636 -48.07 -23.71 -2.16
C TYR A 636 -47.40 -24.42 -3.33
N ARG A 637 -47.10 -23.66 -4.39
CA ARG A 637 -46.47 -24.20 -5.60
C ARG A 637 -44.97 -24.36 -5.38
N VAL A 638 -44.46 -25.55 -5.66
CA VAL A 638 -43.04 -25.85 -5.62
C VAL A 638 -42.52 -26.14 -7.03
N GLU A 639 -41.25 -25.89 -7.25
CA GLU A 639 -40.54 -26.20 -8.48
C GLU A 639 -39.36 -27.11 -8.19
N HIS A 640 -39.10 -28.00 -9.15
CA HIS A 640 -37.92 -28.85 -9.17
C HIS A 640 -36.87 -28.16 -10.03
N ILE A 641 -35.70 -27.86 -9.46
CA ILE A 641 -34.70 -26.99 -10.09
C ILE A 641 -33.48 -27.81 -10.47
N GLY A 642 -33.42 -28.26 -11.73
CA GLY A 642 -32.27 -28.95 -12.31
C GLY A 642 -32.67 -30.20 -13.09
N ALA A 643 -31.79 -30.66 -13.99
CA ALA A 643 -31.96 -31.91 -14.74
C ALA A 643 -31.30 -33.12 -14.04
N GLY A 644 -30.80 -32.95 -12.82
CA GLY A 644 -30.08 -33.96 -12.04
C GLY A 644 -30.96 -34.74 -11.06
N PRO A 645 -30.39 -35.69 -10.29
CA PRO A 645 -31.09 -36.57 -9.35
C PRO A 645 -31.55 -35.86 -8.06
N GLU A 646 -31.69 -34.54 -8.07
CA GLU A 646 -32.05 -33.77 -6.88
C GLU A 646 -33.46 -34.16 -6.43
N SER A 647 -33.62 -34.57 -5.17
CA SER A 647 -34.91 -34.97 -4.57
C SER A 647 -35.61 -33.78 -3.87
N SER A 648 -35.17 -32.56 -4.16
CA SER A 648 -35.57 -31.33 -3.47
C SER A 648 -36.50 -30.46 -4.31
N PHE A 649 -37.56 -29.97 -3.70
CA PHE A 649 -38.57 -29.12 -4.31
C PHE A 649 -38.64 -27.80 -3.55
N TYR A 650 -38.47 -26.69 -4.28
CA TYR A 650 -38.32 -25.36 -3.71
C TYR A 650 -39.57 -24.52 -3.94
N PRO A 651 -40.01 -23.66 -3.01
CA PRO A 651 -41.20 -22.87 -3.22
C PRO A 651 -40.97 -21.81 -4.31
N SER A 652 -41.69 -21.96 -5.42
CA SER A 652 -41.57 -21.12 -6.61
C SER A 652 -41.91 -19.65 -6.38
N ASP A 653 -42.63 -19.34 -5.29
CA ASP A 653 -42.96 -17.97 -4.90
C ASP A 653 -41.73 -17.14 -4.49
N PHE A 654 -40.60 -17.77 -4.23
CA PHE A 654 -39.33 -17.14 -3.86
C PHE A 654 -38.30 -17.15 -4.98
N THR A 655 -38.66 -17.66 -6.16
CA THR A 655 -37.82 -17.64 -7.33
C THR A 655 -37.95 -16.29 -8.04
N ARG A 656 -36.81 -15.65 -8.33
CA ARG A 656 -36.77 -14.33 -8.98
C ARG A 656 -35.83 -14.35 -10.16
N GLU A 657 -36.27 -13.79 -11.29
CA GLU A 657 -35.37 -13.41 -12.38
C GLU A 657 -34.94 -11.96 -12.15
N LEU A 658 -33.63 -11.75 -12.00
CA LEU A 658 -33.06 -10.44 -11.70
C LEU A 658 -32.94 -9.59 -12.97
N PHE A 659 -32.43 -10.19 -14.05
CA PHE A 659 -32.28 -9.56 -15.35
C PHE A 659 -32.18 -10.63 -16.44
N ARG A 660 -32.40 -10.20 -17.69
CA ARG A 660 -32.19 -10.98 -18.90
C ARG A 660 -31.64 -10.10 -20.01
N LEU A 661 -30.57 -10.54 -20.66
CA LEU A 661 -29.87 -9.81 -21.71
C LEU A 661 -29.61 -10.73 -22.90
N PHE A 662 -29.55 -10.16 -24.10
CA PHE A 662 -29.21 -10.86 -25.33
C PHE A 662 -27.98 -10.21 -25.96
N VAL A 663 -26.99 -11.03 -26.30
CA VAL A 663 -25.73 -10.61 -26.91
C VAL A 663 -25.63 -11.30 -28.26
N ASN A 664 -25.28 -10.53 -29.30
CA ASN A 664 -25.03 -11.07 -30.63
C ASN A 664 -23.56 -10.91 -31.07
N ASP A 665 -23.21 -11.64 -32.12
CA ASP A 665 -21.88 -11.70 -32.71
C ASP A 665 -21.37 -10.37 -33.29
N LYS A 666 -22.28 -9.46 -33.68
CA LYS A 666 -21.94 -8.10 -34.15
C LYS A 666 -21.65 -7.16 -32.99
N GLN A 667 -22.22 -7.41 -31.82
CA GLN A 667 -21.93 -6.68 -30.59
C GLN A 667 -20.62 -7.18 -29.96
N LEU A 668 -20.51 -8.50 -29.74
CA LEU A 668 -19.30 -9.14 -29.22
C LEU A 668 -18.36 -9.51 -30.38
N ARG A 669 -17.70 -8.52 -30.96
CA ARG A 669 -16.74 -8.70 -32.08
C ARG A 669 -15.46 -9.41 -31.63
N LEU A 670 -14.65 -9.89 -32.58
CA LEU A 670 -13.31 -10.41 -32.26
C LEU A 670 -12.47 -9.35 -31.54
N LYS A 671 -11.71 -9.78 -30.53
CA LYS A 671 -10.90 -8.96 -29.60
C LYS A 671 -11.71 -8.08 -28.65
N THR A 672 -13.03 -8.27 -28.54
CA THR A 672 -13.87 -7.54 -27.59
C THR A 672 -14.23 -8.39 -26.37
N GLU A 673 -14.60 -7.70 -25.28
CA GLU A 673 -14.96 -8.30 -24.00
C GLU A 673 -16.31 -7.76 -23.51
N LEU A 674 -17.24 -8.65 -23.17
CA LEU A 674 -18.43 -8.34 -22.38
C LEU A 674 -18.08 -8.42 -20.89
N SER A 675 -18.32 -7.36 -20.14
CA SER A 675 -18.24 -7.32 -18.69
C SER A 675 -19.62 -7.02 -18.11
N LEU A 676 -20.12 -7.89 -17.24
CA LEU A 676 -21.37 -7.73 -16.50
C LEU A 676 -21.08 -7.91 -15.01
N GLN A 677 -21.30 -6.87 -14.22
CA GLN A 677 -21.18 -6.92 -12.76
C GLN A 677 -22.40 -6.26 -12.12
N PHE A 678 -22.89 -6.84 -11.03
CA PHE A 678 -24.04 -6.34 -10.30
C PHE A 678 -23.94 -6.72 -8.82
N ALA A 679 -24.59 -5.93 -7.98
CA ALA A 679 -24.62 -6.16 -6.53
C ALA A 679 -26.06 -6.34 -6.05
N ILE A 680 -26.29 -7.26 -5.12
CA ILE A 680 -27.59 -7.45 -4.46
C ILE A 680 -27.44 -7.36 -2.95
N GLU A 681 -28.33 -6.60 -2.31
CA GLU A 681 -28.48 -6.52 -0.86
C GLU A 681 -29.66 -7.40 -0.43
N LEU A 682 -29.42 -8.24 0.57
CA LEU A 682 -30.35 -9.27 1.05
C LEU A 682 -30.49 -9.21 2.57
N ALA A 683 -31.72 -9.35 3.08
CA ALA A 683 -32.01 -9.46 4.51
C ALA A 683 -33.31 -10.23 4.77
N VAL A 684 -33.42 -10.89 5.93
CA VAL A 684 -34.70 -11.37 6.46
C VAL A 684 -35.22 -10.43 7.56
N LEU A 685 -36.38 -9.82 7.34
CA LEU A 685 -36.95 -8.80 8.22
C LEU A 685 -38.06 -9.39 9.08
N LYS A 686 -38.08 -9.08 10.39
CA LYS A 686 -39.03 -9.65 11.37
C LYS A 686 -39.16 -11.18 11.28
N SER A 687 -38.05 -11.85 10.96
CA SER A 687 -38.04 -13.28 10.74
C SER A 687 -37.73 -14.04 12.02
N ASN A 688 -38.36 -15.20 12.19
CA ASN A 688 -38.05 -16.16 13.26
C ASN A 688 -37.20 -17.35 12.78
N THR A 689 -36.68 -17.28 11.55
CA THR A 689 -35.78 -18.27 10.95
C THR A 689 -34.84 -17.59 9.97
N ASN A 690 -33.64 -18.13 9.80
CA ASN A 690 -32.79 -17.76 8.67
C ASN A 690 -33.27 -18.43 7.39
N CYS A 691 -32.83 -17.90 6.26
CA CYS A 691 -33.17 -18.46 4.96
C CYS A 691 -31.92 -18.66 4.11
N GLN A 692 -32.08 -19.37 3.00
CA GLN A 692 -31.07 -19.43 1.96
C GLN A 692 -31.65 -19.07 0.60
N TRP A 693 -30.77 -18.57 -0.25
CA TRP A 693 -30.95 -18.54 -1.69
C TRP A 693 -29.73 -19.12 -2.39
N VAL A 694 -29.93 -19.53 -3.62
CA VAL A 694 -28.83 -19.77 -4.55
C VAL A 694 -28.97 -18.77 -5.69
N LEU A 695 -27.96 -17.91 -5.85
CA LEU A 695 -27.83 -17.08 -7.03
C LEU A 695 -27.25 -17.93 -8.16
N VAL A 696 -27.92 -17.90 -9.32
CA VAL A 696 -27.42 -18.52 -10.54
C VAL A 696 -27.32 -17.49 -11.67
N ILE A 697 -26.23 -17.56 -12.44
CA ILE A 697 -26.12 -16.91 -13.74
C ILE A 697 -26.11 -18.00 -14.80
N GLU A 698 -27.06 -17.93 -15.73
CA GLU A 698 -27.26 -18.96 -16.76
C GLU A 698 -27.06 -18.35 -18.14
N LEU A 699 -26.49 -19.16 -19.03
CA LEU A 699 -26.39 -18.85 -20.45
C LEU A 699 -27.46 -19.61 -21.21
N GLY A 700 -28.07 -18.95 -22.18
CA GLY A 700 -29.07 -19.53 -23.06
C GLY A 700 -28.72 -19.35 -24.52
N THR A 701 -29.25 -20.21 -25.36
CA THR A 701 -29.24 -20.04 -26.81
C THR A 701 -30.66 -19.89 -27.29
N ALA A 702 -30.88 -19.08 -28.33
CA ALA A 702 -32.20 -18.88 -28.93
C ALA A 702 -32.25 -19.61 -30.29
N PRO A 703 -32.47 -20.93 -30.32
CA PRO A 703 -32.62 -21.66 -31.56
C PRO A 703 -33.87 -21.19 -32.33
N GLN A 704 -33.79 -21.22 -33.65
CA GLN A 704 -34.93 -20.97 -34.52
C GLN A 704 -35.84 -22.21 -34.54
N ASP A 705 -37.15 -22.01 -34.43
CA ASP A 705 -38.13 -23.09 -34.59
C ASP A 705 -38.13 -23.62 -36.02
N THR A 706 -38.05 -24.93 -36.16
CA THR A 706 -37.98 -25.63 -37.46
C THR A 706 -39.29 -26.33 -37.83
N ALA A 707 -40.32 -26.32 -36.97
CA ALA A 707 -41.63 -26.92 -37.23
C ALA A 707 -42.78 -26.12 -36.58
N PRO A 708 -43.94 -25.92 -37.25
CA PRO A 708 -44.38 -26.53 -38.51
C PRO A 708 -43.94 -25.78 -39.79
N GLY A 709 -43.01 -24.81 -39.66
CA GLY A 709 -42.33 -24.09 -40.74
C GLY A 709 -41.32 -23.12 -40.12
N ALA A 710 -40.51 -22.43 -40.93
CA ALA A 710 -39.60 -21.37 -40.44
C ALA A 710 -40.41 -20.18 -39.91
N THR A 711 -40.91 -20.29 -38.69
CA THR A 711 -41.51 -19.18 -37.97
C THR A 711 -40.42 -18.15 -37.66
N GLY A 712 -40.82 -16.88 -37.52
CA GLY A 712 -39.88 -15.85 -37.06
C GLY A 712 -39.27 -16.22 -35.71
N ILE A 713 -38.15 -15.60 -35.35
CA ILE A 713 -37.47 -15.83 -34.06
C ILE A 713 -38.46 -15.57 -32.93
N ASN A 714 -38.80 -16.63 -32.18
CA ASN A 714 -39.72 -16.55 -31.05
C ASN A 714 -38.91 -16.43 -29.75
N LEU A 715 -39.15 -15.37 -28.99
CA LEU A 715 -38.50 -15.12 -27.69
C LEU A 715 -38.85 -16.19 -26.64
N GLN A 716 -39.89 -17.00 -26.87
CA GLN A 716 -40.29 -18.09 -25.98
C GLN A 716 -39.31 -19.29 -25.97
N ASN A 717 -38.38 -19.36 -26.93
CA ASN A 717 -37.57 -20.57 -27.16
C ASN A 717 -36.12 -20.48 -26.67
N VAL A 718 -35.80 -19.59 -25.73
CA VAL A 718 -34.43 -19.59 -25.17
C VAL A 718 -34.21 -20.89 -24.41
N VAL A 719 -33.34 -21.74 -24.95
CA VAL A 719 -32.89 -22.98 -24.33
C VAL A 719 -31.73 -22.61 -23.41
N TRP A 720 -31.99 -22.63 -22.11
CA TRP A 720 -31.00 -22.36 -21.07
C TRP A 720 -30.11 -23.58 -20.83
N SER A 721 -28.82 -23.36 -20.64
CA SER A 721 -27.87 -24.39 -20.24
C SER A 721 -28.32 -25.04 -18.93
N PRO A 722 -28.30 -26.38 -18.81
CA PRO A 722 -28.65 -27.06 -17.58
C PRO A 722 -27.60 -26.85 -16.47
N VAL A 723 -26.39 -26.43 -16.84
CA VAL A 723 -25.32 -26.08 -15.91
C VAL A 723 -25.21 -24.55 -15.89
N PRO A 724 -25.50 -23.90 -14.75
CA PRO A 724 -25.29 -22.47 -14.61
C PRO A 724 -23.80 -22.16 -14.67
N VAL A 725 -23.47 -20.98 -15.20
CA VAL A 725 -22.10 -20.50 -15.29
C VAL A 725 -21.56 -20.09 -13.93
N LEU A 726 -22.41 -19.47 -13.12
CA LEU A 726 -22.12 -19.12 -11.73
C LEU A 726 -23.25 -19.69 -10.88
N GLN A 727 -22.90 -20.36 -9.79
CA GLN A 727 -23.85 -20.81 -8.77
C GLN A 727 -23.27 -20.53 -7.38
N GLN A 728 -23.89 -19.62 -6.64
CA GLN A 728 -23.46 -19.27 -5.29
C GLN A 728 -24.60 -19.41 -4.29
N ARG A 729 -24.39 -20.18 -3.23
CA ARG A 729 -25.30 -20.23 -2.09
C ARG A 729 -25.09 -19.00 -1.20
N ILE A 730 -26.20 -18.37 -0.82
CA ILE A 730 -26.26 -17.19 0.03
C ILE A 730 -27.14 -17.51 1.24
N ILE A 731 -26.61 -17.32 2.44
CA ILE A 731 -27.38 -17.43 3.68
C ILE A 731 -27.91 -16.03 4.02
N VAL A 732 -29.22 -15.90 4.10
CA VAL A 732 -29.91 -14.64 4.37
C VAL A 732 -30.27 -14.60 5.85
N THR A 733 -29.72 -13.60 6.55
CA THR A 733 -29.90 -13.39 7.98
C THR A 733 -30.59 -12.04 8.24
N PRO A 734 -30.93 -11.70 9.50
CA PRO A 734 -31.49 -10.38 9.81
C PRO A 734 -30.55 -9.21 9.54
N ALA A 735 -29.24 -9.45 9.48
CA ALA A 735 -28.26 -8.45 9.10
C ALA A 735 -28.28 -8.25 7.57
N PRO A 736 -28.52 -7.03 7.06
CA PRO A 736 -28.40 -6.75 5.63
C PRO A 736 -26.98 -7.04 5.14
N CYS A 737 -26.87 -7.83 4.08
CA CYS A 737 -25.58 -8.15 3.44
C CYS A 737 -25.64 -7.85 1.96
N THR A 738 -24.61 -7.15 1.46
CA THR A 738 -24.43 -6.85 0.04
C THR A 738 -23.47 -7.87 -0.56
N HIS A 739 -23.87 -8.45 -1.70
CA HIS A 739 -23.11 -9.45 -2.42
C HIS A 739 -22.88 -9.02 -3.87
N VAL A 740 -21.64 -9.08 -4.34
CA VAL A 740 -21.24 -8.65 -5.69
C VAL A 740 -20.92 -9.86 -6.56
N PHE A 741 -21.52 -9.89 -7.76
CA PHE A 741 -21.41 -11.00 -8.71
C PHE A 741 -21.30 -10.51 -10.14
N GLY A 742 -20.83 -11.37 -11.03
CA GLY A 742 -20.75 -11.03 -12.44
C GLY A 742 -20.22 -12.14 -13.33
N ILE A 743 -20.08 -11.81 -14.61
CA ILE A 743 -19.36 -12.62 -15.60
C ILE A 743 -18.59 -11.69 -16.54
N ARG A 744 -17.53 -12.24 -17.14
CA ARG A 744 -16.75 -11.62 -18.19
C ARG A 744 -16.60 -12.59 -19.35
N VAL A 745 -17.04 -12.22 -20.55
CA VAL A 745 -16.95 -13.06 -21.75
C VAL A 745 -16.00 -12.41 -22.75
N LYS A 746 -14.92 -13.10 -23.09
CA LYS A 746 -13.91 -12.62 -24.05
C LYS A 746 -14.01 -13.41 -25.34
N ARG A 747 -13.91 -12.73 -26.47
CA ARG A 747 -13.87 -13.35 -27.80
C ARG A 747 -12.57 -12.98 -28.49
N PHE A 748 -11.70 -13.94 -28.79
CA PHE A 748 -10.39 -13.70 -29.41
C PHE A 748 -9.97 -14.83 -30.36
N LEU A 749 -8.83 -14.67 -31.03
CA LEU A 749 -8.24 -15.71 -31.86
C LEU A 749 -7.12 -16.41 -31.10
N SER A 750 -7.16 -17.74 -31.04
CA SER A 750 -6.07 -18.57 -30.54
C SER A 750 -5.73 -19.62 -31.59
N GLY A 751 -4.48 -19.66 -32.05
CA GLY A 751 -4.06 -20.59 -33.10
C GLY A 751 -4.85 -20.45 -34.42
N GLY A 752 -5.33 -19.25 -34.74
CA GLY A 752 -6.13 -18.98 -35.95
C GLY A 752 -7.60 -19.40 -35.86
N ALA A 753 -8.02 -20.06 -34.78
CA ALA A 753 -9.41 -20.39 -34.50
C ALA A 753 -10.06 -19.34 -33.58
N GLU A 754 -11.35 -19.11 -33.78
CA GLU A 754 -12.17 -18.31 -32.86
C GLU A 754 -12.31 -19.05 -31.53
N VAL A 755 -11.95 -18.36 -30.43
CA VAL A 755 -12.09 -18.86 -29.07
C VAL A 755 -12.90 -17.87 -28.26
N ILE A 756 -13.89 -18.39 -27.53
CA ILE A 756 -14.65 -17.64 -26.53
C ILE A 756 -14.30 -18.22 -25.17
N THR A 757 -13.89 -17.36 -24.24
CA THR A 757 -13.67 -17.71 -22.84
C THR A 757 -14.64 -16.95 -21.95
N LEU A 758 -14.92 -17.50 -20.79
CA LEU A 758 -15.75 -16.87 -19.79
C LEU A 758 -15.06 -16.94 -18.44
N ASP A 759 -15.02 -15.81 -17.73
CA ASP A 759 -14.64 -15.74 -16.33
C ASP A 759 -15.90 -15.44 -15.50
N GLN A 760 -16.17 -16.20 -14.45
CA GLN A 760 -17.19 -15.89 -13.44
C GLN A 760 -16.60 -14.94 -12.40
N ILE A 761 -17.39 -13.98 -11.91
CA ILE A 761 -16.95 -12.98 -10.93
C ILE A 761 -17.70 -13.21 -9.62
N LEU A 762 -16.97 -13.56 -8.57
CA LEU A 762 -17.47 -13.86 -7.22
C LEU A 762 -16.73 -12.97 -6.22
N TYR A 763 -17.44 -12.02 -5.60
CA TYR A 763 -16.87 -11.14 -4.56
C TYR A 763 -15.57 -10.44 -5.01
N GLY A 764 -15.55 -9.95 -6.25
CA GLY A 764 -14.38 -9.26 -6.84
C GLY A 764 -13.31 -10.18 -7.45
N SER A 765 -13.34 -11.49 -7.18
CA SER A 765 -12.41 -12.46 -7.80
C SER A 765 -12.95 -12.99 -9.13
N ALA A 766 -12.07 -13.23 -10.10
CA ALA A 766 -12.41 -13.81 -11.41
C ALA A 766 -11.88 -15.25 -11.52
N GLU A 767 -12.76 -16.20 -11.84
CA GLU A 767 -12.42 -17.62 -12.02
C GLU A 767 -12.90 -18.12 -13.38
N GLY A 768 -12.23 -19.12 -13.96
CA GLY A 768 -12.65 -19.67 -15.26
C GLY A 768 -14.02 -20.36 -15.17
N GLY A 769 -14.91 -20.04 -16.11
CA GLY A 769 -16.24 -20.62 -16.24
C GLY A 769 -16.48 -21.28 -17.61
N ILE A 770 -17.65 -21.88 -17.77
CA ILE A 770 -18.05 -22.52 -19.04
C ILE A 770 -18.49 -21.44 -20.02
N ALA A 771 -17.70 -21.25 -21.09
CA ALA A 771 -17.98 -20.27 -22.12
C ALA A 771 -19.19 -20.67 -22.99
N PRO A 772 -19.93 -19.68 -23.56
CA PRO A 772 -20.94 -19.98 -24.56
C PRO A 772 -20.29 -20.58 -25.82
N THR A 773 -21.02 -21.48 -26.48
CA THR A 773 -20.56 -22.14 -27.71
C THR A 773 -20.49 -21.21 -28.92
N SER A 774 -21.10 -20.03 -28.85
CA SER A 774 -21.06 -19.02 -29.90
C SER A 774 -21.19 -17.60 -29.31
N ALA A 775 -20.88 -16.58 -30.09
CA ALA A 775 -21.05 -15.17 -29.71
C ALA A 775 -22.53 -14.71 -29.69
N ASN A 776 -23.47 -15.57 -30.09
CA ASN A 776 -24.91 -15.34 -30.00
C ASN A 776 -25.48 -16.11 -28.80
N PHE A 777 -25.71 -15.41 -27.69
CA PHE A 777 -26.21 -16.03 -26.47
C PHE A 777 -27.08 -15.06 -25.65
N ALA A 778 -27.92 -15.64 -24.79
CA ALA A 778 -28.66 -14.93 -23.77
C ALA A 778 -27.99 -15.14 -22.41
N VAL A 779 -28.09 -14.14 -21.53
CA VAL A 779 -27.64 -14.22 -20.13
C VAL A 779 -28.83 -13.89 -19.24
N ARG A 780 -29.02 -14.64 -18.15
CA ARG A 780 -29.93 -14.22 -17.07
C ARG A 780 -29.33 -14.49 -15.70
N GLY A 781 -29.67 -13.63 -14.75
CA GLY A 781 -29.44 -13.85 -13.33
C GLY A 781 -30.73 -14.27 -12.64
N ARG A 782 -30.69 -15.27 -11.77
CA ARG A 782 -31.85 -15.72 -10.98
C ARG A 782 -31.49 -16.02 -9.54
N LEU A 783 -32.43 -15.76 -8.64
CA LEU A 783 -32.44 -16.34 -7.29
C LEU A 783 -33.35 -17.56 -7.32
N VAL A 784 -32.81 -18.70 -6.91
CA VAL A 784 -33.44 -20.02 -6.92
C VAL A 784 -33.15 -20.75 -5.62
N ARG A 785 -33.71 -21.95 -5.46
CA ARG A 785 -33.47 -22.86 -4.32
C ARG A 785 -33.68 -22.22 -2.94
N PHE A 786 -34.80 -21.48 -2.80
CA PHE A 786 -35.15 -20.87 -1.53
C PHE A 786 -35.50 -21.90 -0.47
N ASP A 787 -34.98 -21.75 0.73
CA ASP A 787 -35.32 -22.62 1.86
C ASP A 787 -35.17 -21.88 3.22
N THR A 788 -35.77 -22.45 4.26
CA THR A 788 -35.76 -21.97 5.66
C THR A 788 -35.18 -23.03 6.58
N GLU A 789 -34.86 -22.70 7.84
CA GLU A 789 -34.32 -23.71 8.76
C GLU A 789 -35.35 -24.76 9.17
N ASN A 790 -34.94 -26.03 9.18
CA ASN A 790 -35.81 -27.18 9.49
C ASN A 790 -36.30 -27.24 10.94
N ASN A 791 -35.67 -26.52 11.87
CA ASN A 791 -36.06 -26.53 13.29
C ASN A 791 -37.26 -25.61 13.58
N GLN A 792 -37.68 -24.78 12.62
CA GLN A 792 -38.76 -23.82 12.82
C GLN A 792 -40.09 -24.32 12.29
N SER A 793 -41.02 -24.63 13.20
CA SER A 793 -42.33 -25.21 12.86
C SER A 793 -43.35 -24.24 12.27
N ASP A 794 -43.17 -22.92 12.48
CA ASP A 794 -44.01 -21.86 11.91
C ASP A 794 -43.11 -20.72 11.40
N PRO A 795 -42.39 -20.92 10.27
CA PRO A 795 -41.45 -19.94 9.76
C PRO A 795 -42.24 -18.72 9.26
N ARG A 796 -41.90 -17.55 9.80
CA ARG A 796 -42.54 -16.26 9.55
C ARG A 796 -41.50 -15.17 9.42
N GLY A 797 -41.80 -14.18 8.58
CA GLY A 797 -40.94 -13.03 8.32
C GLY A 797 -41.20 -12.44 6.94
N PHE A 798 -40.30 -11.57 6.53
CA PHE A 798 -40.19 -11.07 5.18
C PHE A 798 -38.76 -11.27 4.70
N ILE A 799 -38.59 -11.42 3.40
CA ILE A 799 -37.30 -11.33 2.74
C ILE A 799 -37.31 -10.02 1.97
N ALA A 800 -36.23 -9.29 2.12
CA ALA A 800 -35.97 -8.06 1.42
C ALA A 800 -34.84 -8.29 0.41
N LEU A 801 -35.07 -7.85 -0.81
CA LEU A 801 -34.14 -7.91 -1.93
C LEU A 801 -34.04 -6.52 -2.54
N ARG A 802 -32.82 -6.01 -2.64
CA ARG A 802 -32.54 -4.72 -3.27
C ARG A 802 -31.31 -4.83 -4.14
N GLY A 803 -31.25 -4.04 -5.21
CA GLY A 803 -30.00 -3.69 -5.87
C GLY A 803 -30.03 -3.80 -7.37
N LEU A 804 -29.02 -4.51 -7.88
CA LEU A 804 -28.44 -4.52 -9.22
C LEU A 804 -27.48 -3.37 -9.51
N ASP A 805 -27.69 -2.18 -8.94
CA ASP A 805 -26.86 -0.97 -9.13
C ASP A 805 -26.26 -0.42 -7.83
N LEU A 806 -26.06 -1.27 -6.81
CA LEU A 806 -25.53 -0.83 -5.52
C LEU A 806 -24.01 -0.60 -5.59
N PRO A 807 -23.51 0.61 -5.26
CA PRO A 807 -22.07 0.83 -5.12
C PRO A 807 -21.54 0.04 -3.91
N GLU A 808 -20.31 -0.46 -4.02
CA GLU A 808 -19.63 -1.15 -2.92
C GLU A 808 -19.02 -0.09 -1.99
N GLY A 809 -19.69 0.19 -0.87
CA GLY A 809 -19.26 1.18 0.13
C GLY A 809 -19.56 2.64 -0.24
N GLU A 810 -19.44 3.54 0.73
CA GLU A 810 -19.77 4.98 0.57
C GLU A 810 -18.78 5.75 -0.32
N ASN A 811 -17.63 5.16 -0.72
CA ASN A 811 -16.53 5.89 -1.37
C ASN A 811 -15.93 5.23 -2.63
N GLN A 812 -16.57 4.22 -3.24
CA GLN A 812 -16.13 3.70 -4.55
C GLN A 812 -17.28 3.65 -5.54
N GLU A 813 -17.37 4.67 -6.41
CA GLU A 813 -18.01 4.49 -7.70
C GLU A 813 -17.17 3.50 -8.52
N LEU A 814 -17.48 2.21 -8.44
CA LEU A 814 -17.10 1.27 -9.50
C LEU A 814 -17.99 1.61 -10.71
N PRO A 815 -17.46 2.25 -11.78
CA PRO A 815 -18.27 2.94 -12.79
C PRO A 815 -19.18 2.01 -13.61
N ASP A 816 -18.98 0.69 -13.49
CA ASP A 816 -19.61 -0.35 -14.30
C ASP A 816 -20.54 -1.29 -13.51
N ILE A 817 -20.63 -1.19 -12.18
CA ILE A 817 -21.60 -2.01 -11.42
C ILE A 817 -23.03 -1.62 -11.85
N GLY A 818 -23.87 -2.64 -12.05
CA GLY A 818 -25.23 -2.47 -12.55
C GLY A 818 -25.31 -2.22 -14.05
N LYS A 819 -24.21 -2.45 -14.78
CA LYS A 819 -24.17 -2.37 -16.24
C LYS A 819 -23.58 -3.65 -16.84
N ALA A 820 -24.07 -3.98 -18.03
CA ALA A 820 -23.40 -4.91 -18.94
C ALA A 820 -22.76 -4.08 -20.06
N ILE A 821 -21.45 -4.24 -20.29
CA ILE A 821 -20.67 -3.37 -21.18
C ILE A 821 -19.79 -4.21 -22.08
N ILE A 822 -19.72 -3.88 -23.37
CA ILE A 822 -18.77 -4.47 -24.30
C ILE A 822 -17.63 -3.49 -24.61
N ARG A 823 -16.40 -3.90 -24.32
CA ARG A 823 -15.15 -3.13 -24.48
C ARG A 823 -14.32 -3.66 -25.66
N ASN A 824 -13.61 -2.76 -26.35
CA ASN A 824 -12.72 -3.08 -27.48
C ASN A 824 -11.27 -3.37 -27.08
#